data_AF-A0A4P6MDL9-F1
#
_entry.id   AF-A0A4P6MDL9-F1
#
_cell.length_a   1.000
_cell.length_b   1.000
_cell.length_c   1.000
_cell.angle_alpha   90.00
_cell.angle_beta   90.00
_cell.angle_gamma   90.00
#
_symmetry.space_group_name_H-M   'P 1'
#
loop_
_entity.id
_entity.type
_entity.pdbx_description
1 polymer ?
#
loop_
_entity_poly.entity_id
_entity_poly.type
_entity_poly.pdbx_seq_one_letter_code
_entity_poly.pdbx_strand_id
1 'polypeptide(L)'
;MLPSDIESHIPPGRGDAPLAALGVAMIALGVALVGATSLLLGDVWAPLGAYLAMSAVVLRGMARDYPHSDLGLCNLVTLLRATLVCFLVGAIFTEAPSVWLVMGAATLAFALDGVDGWLARRVGLVSDFGARFDMETDAALASVICLWLLTSGTAGWEILILGFTRYAFVLASTVLPALRGALPPSFRRKAICAVQVGALILLVFPLTPPMLLPALTIGASVLLLWSFAVDAIWLLRQAKRQPAKSKSDNRIGATALPSVQQQVFRFGGAALILHLVLVQPNHPTGISWAAISSFALELPVIYLLLLAFGRTALAVPLRLTITAMLLVLSLLKTGDYAMFTALNRGINPVGDLALVDAGIRLLTGAIGPAWSVLALLAAGLAYAGLAGALWWATGVWAQAAPDRVSWRSGFAVTACISGALVVADAGKRMDLWTLPFDLPGSASATALAVGKLELAGATLQDLRAFEAAAANDPFVDAAGLLDLIDRDVILIFLESYGRTSLDTPLYADLHRATLANGQTKLESLGLSTASGVLASPTRGGQSWLAHATFANGLWIDSETRYRAVLASDRKTLFHFASDAGFQTAAVMPQITLDWPESDVMGFETILAAADLGYQGKNFNWVTMPDQFTFHALERLLRRPDRDRPLFVQVATGSSHAPWVPVPTLVAWDSIGDGQVFNEMASSGDTPKQVWRDRDRVRAQYRLAVDYALQTIIAYAELLAEDPPLIMVVGDHQSAGFVALDERPDVPIHVIGPSHLVNAAMANWGLAPGMLPTDDAPALPMNQMRDLVLGTFSSAGIQQRVER
;
A
#
# COMPACT_ATOMS: atom_id res chain seq x y z
N MET A 1 86.79 -10.89 -10.53
CA MET A 1 86.18 -12.23 -10.46
C MET A 1 85.01 -12.17 -9.49
N LEU A 2 83.99 -12.99 -9.75
CA LEU A 2 82.87 -13.37 -8.86
C LEU A 2 82.90 -14.92 -8.76
N PRO A 3 82.12 -15.61 -7.90
CA PRO A 3 81.17 -15.12 -6.89
C PRO A 3 81.92 -14.85 -5.55
N SER A 4 81.48 -15.07 -4.30
CA SER A 4 80.30 -15.73 -3.68
C SER A 4 80.17 -15.30 -2.20
N ASP A 5 79.04 -15.44 -1.49
CA ASP A 5 77.61 -15.56 -1.86
C ASP A 5 76.75 -15.16 -0.62
N ILE A 6 75.45 -15.51 -0.55
CA ILE A 6 74.50 -15.08 0.49
C ILE A 6 74.12 -16.23 1.43
N GLU A 7 74.16 -16.01 2.75
CA GLU A 7 73.27 -16.76 3.65
C GLU A 7 72.72 -15.94 4.83
N SER A 8 71.40 -15.97 4.92
CA SER A 8 70.54 -15.19 5.81
C SER A 8 70.56 -15.66 7.27
N HIS A 9 70.74 -14.73 8.22
CA HIS A 9 70.27 -14.92 9.59
C HIS A 9 68.76 -14.63 9.68
N ILE A 10 67.94 -15.65 9.46
CA ILE A 10 66.52 -15.67 9.86
C ILE A 10 66.44 -16.35 11.24
N PRO A 11 65.89 -15.71 12.29
CA PRO A 11 65.73 -16.36 13.58
C PRO A 11 64.72 -17.52 13.50
N PRO A 12 64.95 -18.64 14.22
CA PRO A 12 64.08 -19.81 14.16
C PRO A 12 62.74 -19.59 14.84
N GLY A 13 61.70 -20.33 14.43
CA GLY A 13 60.46 -20.46 15.22
C GLY A 13 59.22 -19.71 14.73
N ARG A 14 58.97 -19.57 13.42
CA ARG A 14 57.60 -19.33 12.91
C ARG A 14 56.79 -20.63 13.01
N GLY A 15 56.44 -21.02 14.23
CA GLY A 15 55.86 -22.33 14.51
C GLY A 15 54.39 -22.47 14.12
N ASP A 16 53.97 -23.69 13.79
CA ASP A 16 52.58 -24.06 13.51
C ASP A 16 51.66 -24.03 14.75
N ALA A 17 52.20 -23.73 15.93
CA ALA A 17 51.52 -23.75 17.23
C ALA A 17 50.17 -23.00 17.28
N PRO A 18 49.99 -21.76 16.75
CA PRO A 18 48.69 -21.09 16.82
C PRO A 18 47.68 -21.70 15.84
N LEU A 19 48.13 -22.28 14.72
CA LEU A 19 47.28 -23.00 13.77
C LEU A 19 46.86 -24.37 14.31
N ALA A 20 47.77 -25.08 15.01
CA ALA A 20 47.45 -26.32 15.71
C ALA A 20 46.46 -26.08 16.86
N ALA A 21 46.67 -25.04 17.67
CA ALA A 21 45.74 -24.62 18.72
C ALA A 21 44.37 -24.22 18.14
N LEU A 22 44.36 -23.50 17.01
CA LEU A 22 43.12 -23.15 16.30
C LEU A 22 42.39 -24.39 15.78
N GLY A 23 43.11 -25.36 15.21
CA GLY A 23 42.55 -26.62 14.73
C GLY A 23 41.93 -27.45 15.86
N VAL A 24 42.59 -27.55 17.02
CA VAL A 24 42.05 -28.24 18.21
C VAL A 24 40.80 -27.53 18.72
N ALA A 25 40.81 -26.18 18.82
CA ALA A 25 39.64 -25.40 19.19
C ALA A 25 38.47 -25.58 18.20
N MET A 26 38.77 -25.60 16.89
CA MET A 26 37.77 -25.83 15.83
C MET A 26 37.17 -27.23 15.87
N ILE A 27 37.94 -28.26 16.20
CA ILE A 27 37.42 -29.62 16.38
C ILE A 27 36.50 -29.68 17.61
N ALA A 28 36.93 -29.13 18.75
CA ALA A 28 36.13 -29.12 19.97
C ALA A 28 34.81 -28.35 19.82
N LEU A 29 34.86 -27.15 19.23
CA LEU A 29 33.67 -26.33 18.97
C LEU A 29 32.78 -26.93 17.86
N GLY A 30 33.36 -27.63 16.88
CA GLY A 30 32.59 -28.34 15.85
C GLY A 30 31.81 -29.54 16.40
N VAL A 31 32.42 -30.32 17.30
CA VAL A 31 31.72 -31.41 18.02
C VAL A 31 30.63 -30.85 18.94
N ALA A 32 30.91 -29.77 19.67
CA ALA A 32 29.92 -29.10 20.52
C ALA A 32 28.75 -28.53 19.69
N LEU A 33 29.02 -27.94 18.53
CA LEU A 33 28.01 -27.46 17.58
C LEU A 33 27.11 -28.61 17.10
N VAL A 34 27.69 -29.69 16.57
CA VAL A 34 26.93 -30.85 16.07
C VAL A 34 26.05 -31.47 17.17
N GLY A 35 26.56 -31.58 18.40
CA GLY A 35 25.78 -32.06 19.53
C GLY A 35 24.62 -31.13 19.90
N ALA A 36 24.87 -29.81 19.94
CA ALA A 36 23.85 -28.82 20.26
C ALA A 36 22.77 -28.72 19.17
N THR A 37 23.12 -28.76 17.89
CA THR A 37 22.13 -28.65 16.80
C THR A 37 21.30 -29.92 16.69
N SER A 38 21.92 -31.10 16.82
CA SER A 38 21.19 -32.38 16.89
C SER A 38 20.15 -32.42 18.01
N LEU A 39 20.47 -31.83 19.17
CA LEU A 39 19.61 -31.85 20.36
C LEU A 39 18.52 -30.75 20.34
N LEU A 40 18.81 -29.58 19.76
CA LEU A 40 18.00 -28.36 19.94
C LEU A 40 17.32 -27.84 18.66
N LEU A 41 17.76 -28.31 17.48
CA LEU A 41 17.27 -27.85 16.17
C LEU A 41 16.90 -29.00 15.21
N GLY A 42 17.44 -30.21 15.41
CA GLY A 42 17.18 -31.37 14.56
C GLY A 42 17.96 -31.38 13.24
N ASP A 43 18.18 -30.22 12.60
CA ASP A 43 19.17 -30.12 11.52
C ASP A 43 20.60 -30.03 12.06
N VAL A 44 21.51 -30.69 11.37
CA VAL A 44 22.97 -30.67 11.59
C VAL A 44 23.71 -30.12 10.38
N TRP A 45 23.12 -30.22 9.18
CA TRP A 45 23.84 -30.04 7.92
C TRP A 45 24.06 -28.57 7.54
N ALA A 46 23.07 -27.70 7.74
CA ALA A 46 23.26 -26.27 7.49
C ALA A 46 24.24 -25.61 8.49
N PRO A 47 24.15 -25.88 9.82
CA PRO A 47 25.16 -25.45 10.78
C PRO A 47 26.57 -25.98 10.46
N LEU A 48 26.70 -27.27 10.17
CA LEU A 48 27.99 -27.89 9.90
C LEU A 48 28.61 -27.37 8.59
N GLY A 49 27.81 -27.20 7.53
CA GLY A 49 28.26 -26.59 6.28
C GLY A 49 28.75 -25.15 6.46
N ALA A 50 27.98 -24.32 7.18
CA ALA A 50 28.39 -22.96 7.52
C ALA A 50 29.67 -22.94 8.37
N TYR A 51 29.78 -23.85 9.35
CA TYR A 51 30.93 -23.96 10.24
C TYR A 51 32.21 -24.40 9.54
N LEU A 52 32.13 -25.36 8.61
CA LEU A 52 33.27 -25.78 7.80
C LEU A 52 33.73 -24.67 6.84
N ALA A 53 32.80 -23.94 6.22
CA ALA A 53 33.12 -22.79 5.37
C ALA A 53 33.78 -21.65 6.18
N MET A 54 33.23 -21.30 7.35
CA MET A 54 33.81 -20.33 8.28
C MET A 54 35.21 -20.76 8.71
N SER A 55 35.38 -22.01 9.14
CA SER A 55 36.66 -22.56 9.60
C SER A 55 37.74 -22.50 8.51
N ALA A 56 37.40 -22.84 7.25
CA ALA A 56 38.32 -22.75 6.12
C ALA A 56 38.77 -21.30 5.83
N VAL A 57 37.86 -20.32 5.97
CA VAL A 57 38.21 -18.89 5.82
C VAL A 57 39.10 -18.41 6.96
N VAL A 58 38.77 -18.76 8.20
CA VAL A 58 39.53 -18.37 9.42
C VAL A 58 40.93 -18.98 9.42
N LEU A 59 41.08 -20.27 9.11
CA LEU A 59 42.39 -20.92 8.96
C LEU A 59 43.24 -20.27 7.86
N ARG A 60 42.64 -20.02 6.68
CA ARG A 60 43.32 -19.38 5.54
C ARG A 60 43.74 -17.93 5.82
N GLY A 61 42.95 -17.21 6.61
CA GLY A 61 43.29 -15.85 7.06
C GLY A 61 44.39 -15.85 8.11
N MET A 62 44.29 -16.71 9.13
CA MET A 62 45.29 -16.79 10.20
C MET A 62 46.66 -17.22 9.66
N ALA A 63 46.71 -18.24 8.80
CA ALA A 63 47.95 -18.73 8.20
C ALA A 63 48.62 -17.72 7.24
N ARG A 64 48.00 -16.58 6.95
CA ARG A 64 48.49 -15.56 6.02
C ARG A 64 48.79 -14.21 6.68
N ASP A 65 47.89 -13.75 7.54
CA ASP A 65 47.85 -12.36 8.02
C ASP A 65 48.03 -12.25 9.57
N TYR A 66 48.15 -13.35 10.32
CA TYR A 66 48.30 -13.32 11.79
C TYR A 66 49.78 -13.24 12.22
N PRO A 67 50.18 -12.26 13.05
CA PRO A 67 51.59 -11.99 13.32
C PRO A 67 52.16 -12.63 14.61
N HIS A 68 51.33 -13.28 15.43
CA HIS A 68 51.70 -13.73 16.79
C HIS A 68 51.92 -15.25 16.87
N SER A 69 52.80 -15.67 17.78
CA SER A 69 53.07 -17.09 18.11
C SER A 69 51.89 -17.82 18.75
N ASP A 70 51.02 -17.08 19.43
CA ASP A 70 49.98 -17.62 20.30
C ASP A 70 48.59 -17.28 19.77
N LEU A 71 47.68 -18.26 19.80
CA LEU A 71 46.29 -18.07 19.38
C LEU A 71 45.59 -17.01 20.24
N GLY A 72 45.83 -17.02 21.56
CA GLY A 72 45.22 -16.11 22.51
C GLY A 72 43.73 -16.37 22.78
N LEU A 73 43.28 -16.02 23.99
CA LEU A 73 41.87 -16.13 24.36
C LEU A 73 40.95 -15.20 23.54
N CYS A 74 41.50 -14.13 22.94
CA CYS A 74 40.76 -13.23 22.06
C CYS A 74 40.19 -13.96 20.83
N ASN A 75 41.05 -14.59 20.02
CA ASN A 75 40.60 -15.32 18.83
C ASN A 75 39.72 -16.53 19.19
N LEU A 76 39.89 -17.14 20.37
CA LEU A 76 39.02 -18.21 20.87
C LEU A 76 37.61 -17.69 21.20
N VAL A 77 37.47 -16.51 21.81
CA VAL A 77 36.17 -15.86 22.05
C VAL A 77 35.49 -15.50 20.73
N THR A 78 36.21 -14.93 19.76
CA THR A 78 35.66 -14.64 18.43
C THR A 78 35.25 -15.92 17.69
N LEU A 79 36.01 -17.02 17.81
CA LEU A 79 35.65 -18.33 17.25
C LEU A 79 34.40 -18.93 17.92
N LEU A 80 34.24 -18.79 19.24
CA LEU A 80 33.01 -19.17 19.94
C LEU A 80 31.81 -18.36 19.44
N ARG A 81 31.96 -17.04 19.28
CA ARG A 81 30.93 -16.16 18.70
C ARG A 81 30.56 -16.61 17.28
N ALA A 82 31.54 -16.89 16.42
CA ALA A 82 31.31 -17.42 15.08
C ALA A 82 30.62 -18.80 15.09
N THR A 83 30.93 -19.66 16.06
CA THR A 83 30.25 -20.96 16.26
C THR A 83 28.78 -20.78 16.61
N LEU A 84 28.43 -19.80 17.46
CA LEU A 84 27.05 -19.44 17.76
C LEU A 84 26.31 -18.87 16.54
N VAL A 85 27.00 -18.13 15.65
CA VAL A 85 26.41 -17.73 14.37
C VAL A 85 26.12 -18.93 13.47
N CYS A 86 27.03 -19.92 13.39
CA CYS A 86 26.78 -21.17 12.66
C CYS A 86 25.62 -21.99 13.26
N PHE A 87 25.45 -21.99 14.58
CA PHE A 87 24.26 -22.58 15.23
C PHE A 87 22.97 -21.88 14.78
N LEU A 88 22.95 -20.54 14.77
CA LEU A 88 21.80 -19.74 14.32
C LEU A 88 21.46 -19.93 12.83
N VAL A 89 22.41 -20.33 11.98
CA VAL A 89 22.11 -20.72 10.58
C VAL A 89 21.15 -21.90 10.52
N GLY A 90 21.27 -22.90 11.41
CA GLY A 90 20.35 -24.04 11.45
C GLY A 90 18.91 -23.64 11.79
N ALA A 91 18.74 -22.62 12.63
CA ALA A 91 17.43 -22.09 12.98
C ALA A 91 16.69 -21.44 11.79
N ILE A 92 17.38 -21.07 10.70
CA ILE A 92 16.74 -20.60 9.46
C ILE A 92 16.03 -21.75 8.73
N PHE A 93 16.56 -22.97 8.83
CA PHE A 93 16.08 -24.17 8.12
C PHE A 93 15.30 -25.15 9.02
N THR A 94 15.19 -24.85 10.32
CA THR A 94 14.39 -25.62 11.28
C THR A 94 12.92 -25.22 11.15
N GLU A 95 12.00 -26.20 11.17
CA GLU A 95 10.56 -25.90 11.31
C GLU A 95 10.26 -25.41 12.74
N ALA A 96 9.83 -24.16 12.87
CA ALA A 96 9.42 -23.51 14.13
C ALA A 96 10.40 -23.68 15.33
N PRO A 97 11.68 -23.27 15.20
CA PRO A 97 12.62 -23.31 16.32
C PRO A 97 12.17 -22.41 17.48
N SER A 98 12.55 -22.78 18.70
CA SER A 98 12.23 -21.98 19.89
C SER A 98 12.78 -20.56 19.77
N VAL A 99 11.90 -19.55 19.78
CA VAL A 99 12.27 -18.14 19.73
C VAL A 99 13.23 -17.75 20.86
N TRP A 100 13.05 -18.35 22.05
CA TRP A 100 13.94 -18.16 23.20
C TRP A 100 15.35 -18.74 22.98
N LEU A 101 15.48 -19.81 22.20
CA LEU A 101 16.77 -20.41 21.82
C LEU A 101 17.51 -19.50 20.82
N VAL A 102 16.80 -19.00 19.80
CA VAL A 102 17.33 -18.05 18.81
C VAL A 102 17.77 -16.76 19.50
N MET A 103 16.89 -16.16 20.31
CA MET A 103 17.19 -14.97 21.10
C MET A 103 18.36 -15.20 22.06
N GLY A 104 18.41 -16.34 22.76
CA GLY A 104 19.46 -16.68 23.72
C GLY A 104 20.83 -16.83 23.06
N ALA A 105 20.93 -17.56 21.95
CA ALA A 105 22.18 -17.71 21.21
C ALA A 105 22.65 -16.38 20.58
N ALA A 106 21.73 -15.58 20.02
CA ALA A 106 22.05 -14.25 19.51
C ALA A 106 22.53 -13.29 20.62
N THR A 107 21.84 -13.29 21.77
CA THR A 107 22.20 -12.47 22.94
C THR A 107 23.54 -12.89 23.51
N LEU A 108 23.86 -14.19 23.55
CA LEU A 108 25.18 -14.67 23.99
C LEU A 108 26.30 -14.27 23.02
N ALA A 109 26.08 -14.41 21.70
CA ALA A 109 27.05 -14.00 20.69
C ALA A 109 27.33 -12.48 20.71
N PHE A 110 26.31 -11.68 21.04
CA PHE A 110 26.40 -10.23 21.20
C PHE A 110 26.98 -9.81 22.56
N ALA A 111 26.65 -10.47 23.66
CA ALA A 111 27.20 -10.16 24.99
C ALA A 111 28.71 -10.49 25.12
N LEU A 112 29.24 -11.29 24.20
CA LEU A 112 30.68 -11.57 24.06
C LEU A 112 31.42 -10.55 23.15
N ASP A 113 30.72 -9.59 22.53
CA ASP A 113 31.32 -8.49 21.75
C ASP A 113 32.30 -7.67 22.60
N GLY A 114 33.43 -7.28 22.00
CA GLY A 114 34.46 -6.45 22.60
C GLY A 114 35.29 -7.11 23.70
N VAL A 115 34.88 -8.29 24.22
CA VAL A 115 35.63 -9.09 25.20
C VAL A 115 36.93 -9.59 24.57
N ASP A 116 36.87 -10.09 23.33
CA ASP A 116 38.02 -10.45 22.51
C ASP A 116 38.96 -9.26 22.28
N GLY A 117 38.43 -8.09 21.91
CA GLY A 117 39.20 -6.86 21.77
C GLY A 117 39.84 -6.39 23.08
N TRP A 118 39.17 -6.55 24.22
CA TRP A 118 39.72 -6.22 25.54
C TRP A 118 40.84 -7.19 25.94
N LEU A 119 40.64 -8.50 25.73
CA LEU A 119 41.66 -9.52 25.92
C LEU A 119 42.90 -9.22 25.07
N ALA A 120 42.72 -8.98 23.75
CA ALA A 120 43.81 -8.70 22.82
C ALA A 120 44.63 -7.47 23.26
N ARG A 121 43.98 -6.40 23.74
CA ARG A 121 44.69 -5.23 24.30
C ARG A 121 45.39 -5.53 25.63
N ARG A 122 44.82 -6.39 26.48
CA ARG A 122 45.37 -6.75 27.80
C ARG A 122 46.60 -7.65 27.73
N VAL A 123 46.69 -8.54 26.72
CA VAL A 123 47.83 -9.47 26.53
C VAL A 123 48.71 -9.15 25.31
N GLY A 124 48.50 -8.00 24.64
CA GLY A 124 49.32 -7.54 23.52
C GLY A 124 49.02 -8.17 22.15
N LEU A 125 48.12 -9.16 22.06
CA LEU A 125 47.80 -9.92 20.85
C LEU A 125 46.86 -9.17 19.87
N VAL A 126 47.02 -7.86 19.72
CA VAL A 126 46.27 -7.05 18.74
C VAL A 126 46.78 -7.36 17.33
N SER A 127 45.87 -7.57 16.37
CA SER A 127 46.23 -7.86 14.97
C SER A 127 45.14 -7.42 13.98
N ASP A 128 45.56 -7.10 12.76
CA ASP A 128 44.66 -6.81 11.63
C ASP A 128 43.76 -8.01 11.29
N PHE A 129 44.27 -9.23 11.43
CA PHE A 129 43.49 -10.46 11.26
C PHE A 129 42.35 -10.52 12.28
N GLY A 130 42.65 -10.41 13.58
CA GLY A 130 41.64 -10.49 14.65
C GLY A 130 40.57 -9.41 14.51
N ALA A 131 40.98 -8.17 14.21
CA ALA A 131 40.05 -7.05 13.99
C ALA A 131 39.17 -7.20 12.73
N ARG A 132 39.56 -8.04 11.75
CA ARG A 132 38.70 -8.42 10.63
C ARG A 132 37.77 -9.58 10.99
N PHE A 133 38.27 -10.59 11.71
CA PHE A 133 37.49 -11.77 12.11
C PHE A 133 36.33 -11.39 13.03
N ASP A 134 36.57 -10.54 14.03
CA ASP A 134 35.58 -9.89 14.89
C ASP A 134 34.48 -9.21 14.06
N MET A 135 34.89 -8.23 13.24
CA MET A 135 34.02 -7.40 12.40
C MET A 135 33.21 -8.16 11.33
N GLU A 136 33.69 -9.29 10.79
CA GLU A 136 32.89 -10.14 9.91
C GLU A 136 31.93 -11.04 10.70
N THR A 137 32.28 -11.43 11.93
CA THR A 137 31.41 -12.20 12.83
C THR A 137 30.18 -11.39 13.26
N ASP A 138 30.35 -10.10 13.58
CA ASP A 138 29.25 -9.17 13.85
C ASP A 138 28.24 -9.10 12.70
N ALA A 139 28.77 -8.98 11.47
CA ALA A 139 27.95 -8.83 10.28
C ALA A 139 27.26 -10.13 9.86
N ALA A 140 27.92 -11.28 10.07
CA ALA A 140 27.31 -12.59 9.91
C ALA A 140 26.18 -12.79 10.94
N LEU A 141 26.39 -12.44 12.22
CA LEU A 141 25.36 -12.48 13.26
C LEU A 141 24.13 -11.64 12.87
N ALA A 142 24.34 -10.37 12.50
CA ALA A 142 23.25 -9.49 12.06
C ALA A 142 22.50 -10.06 10.84
N SER A 143 23.22 -10.58 9.84
CA SER A 143 22.64 -11.13 8.62
C SER A 143 21.84 -12.41 8.85
N VAL A 144 22.32 -13.30 9.72
CA VAL A 144 21.62 -14.54 10.08
C VAL A 144 20.34 -14.23 10.85
N ILE A 145 20.34 -13.26 11.77
CA ILE A 145 19.13 -12.82 12.46
C ILE A 145 18.14 -12.17 11.48
N CYS A 146 18.60 -11.35 10.53
CA CYS A 146 17.74 -10.76 9.49
C CYS A 146 17.08 -11.84 8.60
N LEU A 147 17.83 -12.86 8.19
CA LEU A 147 17.28 -13.98 7.41
C LEU A 147 16.26 -14.77 8.23
N TRP A 148 16.50 -15.02 9.51
CA TRP A 148 15.55 -15.70 10.39
C TRP A 148 14.27 -14.89 10.64
N LEU A 149 14.38 -13.57 10.85
CA LEU A 149 13.21 -12.68 10.98
C LEU A 149 12.38 -12.63 9.69
N LEU A 150 13.02 -12.77 8.53
CA LEU A 150 12.36 -12.85 7.24
C LEU A 150 11.68 -14.21 7.00
N THR A 151 12.35 -15.34 7.27
CA THR A 151 11.77 -16.68 7.04
C THR A 151 10.70 -17.05 8.07
N SER A 152 10.76 -16.50 9.28
CA SER A 152 9.69 -16.63 10.29
C SER A 152 8.46 -15.75 10.01
N GLY A 153 8.51 -14.85 9.02
CA GLY A 153 7.44 -13.88 8.75
C GLY A 153 7.30 -12.77 9.80
N THR A 154 8.29 -12.61 10.68
CA THR A 154 8.30 -11.60 11.76
C THR A 154 8.59 -10.19 11.22
N ALA A 155 9.33 -10.09 10.11
CA ALA A 155 9.59 -8.84 9.38
C ALA A 155 9.59 -9.09 7.87
N GLY A 156 9.38 -8.04 7.08
CA GLY A 156 9.44 -8.11 5.62
C GLY A 156 10.88 -7.96 5.09
N TRP A 157 11.00 -7.85 3.76
CA TRP A 157 12.29 -7.77 3.06
C TRP A 157 13.13 -6.54 3.46
N GLU A 158 12.51 -5.50 4.01
CA GLU A 158 13.18 -4.31 4.54
C GLU A 158 14.19 -4.63 5.65
N ILE A 159 14.00 -5.73 6.41
CA ILE A 159 14.91 -6.14 7.48
C ILE A 159 16.33 -6.44 6.94
N LEU A 160 16.45 -6.81 5.67
CA LEU A 160 17.73 -7.14 5.03
C LEU A 160 18.71 -5.94 4.99
N ILE A 161 18.22 -4.71 5.15
CA ILE A 161 19.08 -3.52 5.33
C ILE A 161 19.97 -3.68 6.57
N LEU A 162 19.44 -4.22 7.68
CA LEU A 162 20.17 -4.40 8.93
C LEU A 162 21.21 -5.52 8.88
N GLY A 163 21.11 -6.46 7.95
CA GLY A 163 22.13 -7.49 7.73
C GLY A 163 23.15 -7.08 6.67
N PHE A 164 22.65 -6.81 5.46
CA PHE A 164 23.46 -6.86 4.25
C PHE A 164 24.11 -5.53 3.85
N THR A 165 23.85 -4.41 4.55
CA THR A 165 24.47 -3.11 4.24
C THR A 165 26.01 -3.18 4.24
N ARG A 166 26.64 -3.99 5.11
CA ARG A 166 28.09 -4.24 5.06
C ARG A 166 28.51 -4.84 3.72
N TYR A 167 27.88 -5.94 3.32
CA TYR A 167 28.25 -6.67 2.12
C TYR A 167 27.94 -5.85 0.85
N ALA A 168 26.89 -5.04 0.87
CA ALA A 168 26.61 -4.04 -0.15
C ALA A 168 27.72 -2.96 -0.25
N PHE A 169 28.26 -2.49 0.88
CA PHE A 169 29.39 -1.56 0.90
C PHE A 169 30.69 -2.20 0.38
N VAL A 170 30.97 -3.46 0.77
CA VAL A 170 32.12 -4.22 0.26
C VAL A 170 32.00 -4.42 -1.26
N LEU A 171 30.82 -4.79 -1.75
CA LEU A 171 30.52 -4.90 -3.18
C LEU A 171 30.68 -3.56 -3.91
N ALA A 172 30.14 -2.47 -3.36
CA ALA A 172 30.31 -1.12 -3.90
C ALA A 172 31.79 -0.70 -3.98
N SER A 173 32.63 -1.14 -3.04
CA SER A 173 34.09 -0.90 -3.09
C SER A 173 34.81 -1.60 -4.24
N THR A 174 34.16 -2.54 -4.94
CA THR A 174 34.69 -3.13 -6.19
C THR A 174 34.48 -2.20 -7.40
N VAL A 175 33.35 -1.50 -7.45
CA VAL A 175 32.98 -0.55 -8.51
C VAL A 175 33.60 0.82 -8.26
N LEU A 176 33.75 1.21 -6.98
CA LEU A 176 34.32 2.47 -6.52
C LEU A 176 35.55 2.21 -5.63
N PRO A 177 36.76 2.03 -6.22
CA PRO A 177 37.98 1.72 -5.46
C PRO A 177 38.34 2.73 -4.36
N ALA A 178 37.87 3.97 -4.47
CA ALA A 178 38.01 5.00 -3.43
C ALA A 178 37.41 4.57 -2.07
N LEU A 179 36.42 3.68 -2.06
CA LEU A 179 35.81 3.14 -0.84
C LEU A 179 36.69 2.10 -0.12
N ARG A 180 37.84 1.70 -0.68
CA ARG A 180 38.79 0.75 -0.08
C ARG A 180 39.82 1.40 0.86
N GLY A 181 39.73 2.71 1.08
CA GLY A 181 40.66 3.43 1.97
C GLY A 181 40.50 3.05 3.44
N ALA A 182 41.59 3.12 4.20
CA ALA A 182 41.55 2.90 5.64
C ALA A 182 40.79 4.04 6.35
N LEU A 183 39.76 3.68 7.10
CA LEU A 183 38.96 4.59 7.91
C LEU A 183 39.56 4.76 9.32
N PRO A 184 39.56 5.96 9.91
CA PRO A 184 40.01 6.15 11.28
C PRO A 184 39.08 5.43 12.29
N PRO A 185 39.55 5.16 13.53
CA PRO A 185 38.70 4.69 14.62
C PRO A 185 37.51 5.64 14.85
N SER A 186 36.33 5.08 15.12
CA SER A 186 35.08 5.85 15.26
C SER A 186 34.13 5.22 16.27
N PHE A 187 33.78 5.97 17.32
CA PHE A 187 32.79 5.55 18.31
C PHE A 187 31.39 5.41 17.69
N ARG A 188 31.02 6.31 16.76
CA ARG A 188 29.74 6.31 16.03
C ARG A 188 29.44 4.93 15.42
N ARG A 189 30.43 4.29 14.80
CA ARG A 189 30.25 2.97 14.16
C ARG A 189 30.00 1.86 15.17
N LYS A 190 30.74 1.84 16.28
CA LYS A 190 30.54 0.86 17.35
C LYS A 190 29.15 0.99 17.99
N ALA A 191 28.77 2.22 18.35
CA ALA A 191 27.46 2.51 18.90
C ALA A 191 26.31 2.10 17.96
N ILE A 192 26.41 2.43 16.67
CA ILE A 192 25.36 2.08 15.69
C ILE A 192 25.33 0.58 15.40
N CYS A 193 26.46 -0.13 15.40
CA CYS A 193 26.46 -1.59 15.24
C CYS A 193 25.85 -2.30 16.46
N ALA A 194 26.15 -1.83 17.68
CA ALA A 194 25.50 -2.32 18.89
C ALA A 194 23.99 -2.04 18.92
N VAL A 195 23.54 -0.86 18.44
CA VAL A 195 22.11 -0.53 18.28
C VAL A 195 21.45 -1.39 17.19
N GLN A 196 22.13 -1.65 16.07
CA GLN A 196 21.67 -2.53 14.99
C GLN A 196 21.44 -3.97 15.49
N VAL A 197 22.42 -4.58 16.15
CA VAL A 197 22.30 -5.95 16.68
C VAL A 197 21.32 -6.01 17.86
N GLY A 198 21.32 -5.01 18.74
CA GLY A 198 20.34 -4.89 19.82
C GLY A 198 18.90 -4.76 19.32
N ALA A 199 18.66 -3.96 18.27
CA ALA A 199 17.35 -3.85 17.63
C ALA A 199 16.93 -5.18 16.99
N LEU A 200 17.84 -5.90 16.32
CA LEU A 200 17.56 -7.23 15.78
C LEU A 200 17.20 -8.24 16.89
N ILE A 201 17.88 -8.23 18.03
CA ILE A 201 17.53 -9.08 19.19
C ILE A 201 16.15 -8.69 19.77
N LEU A 202 15.82 -7.40 19.84
CA LEU A 202 14.49 -6.93 20.26
C LEU A 202 13.37 -7.30 19.27
N LEU A 203 13.66 -7.40 17.97
CA LEU A 203 12.71 -7.90 16.97
C LEU A 203 12.48 -9.42 17.07
N VAL A 204 13.46 -10.18 17.60
CA VAL A 204 13.29 -11.61 17.94
C VAL A 204 12.55 -11.79 19.29
N PHE A 205 12.65 -10.84 20.22
CA PHE A 205 12.03 -10.95 21.55
C PHE A 205 10.48 -11.00 21.47
N PRO A 206 9.82 -12.11 21.87
CA PRO A 206 8.40 -12.33 21.59
C PRO A 206 7.44 -11.49 22.44
N LEU A 207 7.96 -10.68 23.38
CA LEU A 207 7.18 -9.76 24.20
C LEU A 207 7.38 -8.28 23.79
N THR A 208 8.11 -8.00 22.69
CA THR A 208 8.22 -6.65 22.15
C THR A 208 6.84 -6.15 21.68
N PRO A 209 6.33 -5.00 22.20
CA PRO A 209 5.05 -4.46 21.79
C PRO A 209 5.01 -4.21 20.26
N PRO A 210 3.96 -4.68 19.53
CA PRO A 210 3.90 -4.55 18.07
C PRO A 210 4.08 -3.12 17.54
N MET A 211 3.61 -2.13 18.30
CA MET A 211 3.79 -0.69 18.03
C MET A 211 5.25 -0.22 17.95
N LEU A 212 6.20 -0.97 18.54
CA LEU A 212 7.64 -0.65 18.52
C LEU A 212 8.39 -1.32 17.36
N LEU A 213 7.84 -2.35 16.73
CA LEU A 213 8.52 -3.09 15.66
C LEU A 213 8.88 -2.18 14.46
N PRO A 214 7.99 -1.31 13.94
CA PRO A 214 8.35 -0.39 12.85
C PRO A 214 9.41 0.62 13.29
N ALA A 215 9.31 1.14 14.52
CA ALA A 215 10.25 2.11 15.06
C ALA A 215 11.67 1.54 15.22
N LEU A 216 11.79 0.29 15.67
CA LEU A 216 13.06 -0.45 15.76
C LEU A 216 13.67 -0.67 14.37
N THR A 217 12.91 -1.27 13.44
CA THR A 217 13.38 -1.60 12.09
C THR A 217 13.78 -0.36 11.30
N ILE A 218 12.93 0.67 11.26
CA ILE A 218 13.18 1.92 10.52
C ILE A 218 14.30 2.72 11.20
N GLY A 219 14.25 2.88 12.53
CA GLY A 219 15.23 3.67 13.28
C GLY A 219 16.64 3.12 13.17
N ALA A 220 16.82 1.80 13.36
CA ALA A 220 18.11 1.15 13.18
C ALA A 220 18.60 1.23 11.72
N SER A 221 17.69 1.08 10.74
CA SER A 221 18.05 1.13 9.30
C SER A 221 18.53 2.51 8.88
N VAL A 222 17.85 3.58 9.32
CA VAL A 222 18.25 4.97 9.06
C VAL A 222 19.61 5.28 9.70
N LEU A 223 19.84 4.87 10.95
CA LEU A 223 21.13 5.05 11.63
C LEU A 223 22.27 4.30 10.91
N LEU A 224 22.03 3.06 10.49
CA LEU A 224 23.00 2.22 9.80
C LEU A 224 23.38 2.83 8.43
N LEU A 225 22.38 3.15 7.61
CA LEU A 225 22.57 3.77 6.29
C LEU A 225 23.27 5.13 6.40
N TRP A 226 22.89 5.97 7.38
CA TRP A 226 23.59 7.22 7.67
C TRP A 226 25.07 7.01 8.02
N SER A 227 25.36 6.02 8.87
CA SER A 227 26.74 5.69 9.27
C SER A 227 27.59 5.28 8.06
N PHE A 228 27.07 4.42 7.18
CA PHE A 228 27.77 4.02 5.96
C PHE A 228 27.88 5.17 4.93
N ALA A 229 26.86 6.02 4.80
CA ALA A 229 26.87 7.18 3.90
C ALA A 229 27.93 8.21 4.31
N VAL A 230 28.07 8.52 5.62
CA VAL A 230 29.10 9.44 6.11
C VAL A 230 30.52 8.91 5.82
N ASP A 231 30.75 7.60 5.99
CA ASP A 231 32.05 6.99 5.71
C ASP A 231 32.35 6.93 4.21
N ALA A 232 31.37 6.60 3.37
CA ALA A 232 31.49 6.67 1.92
C ALA A 232 31.85 8.10 1.45
N ILE A 233 31.16 9.11 1.98
CA ILE A 233 31.43 10.53 1.69
C ILE A 233 32.82 10.94 2.19
N TRP A 234 33.27 10.48 3.36
CA TRP A 234 34.61 10.75 3.89
C TRP A 234 35.70 10.15 2.98
N LEU A 235 35.54 8.89 2.57
CA LEU A 235 36.47 8.19 1.67
C LEU A 235 36.54 8.84 0.29
N LEU A 236 35.38 9.17 -0.30
CA LEU A 236 35.30 9.89 -1.58
C LEU A 236 35.90 11.31 -1.50
N ARG A 237 35.81 11.98 -0.35
CA ARG A 237 36.49 13.27 -0.09
C ARG A 237 37.99 13.09 0.12
N GLN A 238 38.44 12.03 0.80
CA GLN A 238 39.86 11.76 1.01
C GLN A 238 40.57 11.38 -0.30
N ALA A 239 39.95 10.56 -1.14
CA ALA A 239 40.44 10.20 -2.47
C ALA A 239 40.59 11.42 -3.40
N LYS A 240 39.75 12.45 -3.24
CA LYS A 240 39.89 13.75 -3.93
C LYS A 240 40.94 14.69 -3.29
N ARG A 241 41.39 14.41 -2.07
CA ARG A 241 42.32 15.26 -1.30
C ARG A 241 43.77 14.77 -1.31
N GLN A 242 44.04 13.53 -1.71
CA GLN A 242 45.41 13.07 -1.95
C GLN A 242 45.87 13.56 -3.34
N PRO A 243 46.89 14.44 -3.44
CA PRO A 243 47.60 14.63 -4.70
C PRO A 243 48.35 13.34 -5.04
N ALA A 244 48.60 13.07 -6.32
CA ALA A 244 49.51 11.99 -6.71
C ALA A 244 50.88 12.23 -6.04
N LYS A 245 51.40 11.23 -5.31
CA LYS A 245 52.70 11.33 -4.62
C LYS A 245 53.83 11.69 -5.61
N SER A 246 54.83 12.39 -5.09
CA SER A 246 55.95 13.01 -5.84
C SER A 246 56.49 12.16 -7.00
N LYS A 247 56.58 12.76 -8.19
CA LYS A 247 57.18 12.17 -9.40
C LYS A 247 58.72 12.23 -9.37
N SER A 248 59.35 11.80 -8.28
CA SER A 248 60.83 11.85 -8.16
C SER A 248 61.54 10.53 -8.44
N ASP A 249 60.84 9.38 -8.41
CA ASP A 249 61.52 8.06 -8.37
C ASP A 249 60.80 6.94 -9.14
N ASN A 250 60.13 7.29 -10.25
CA ASN A 250 59.59 6.27 -11.17
C ASN A 250 59.58 6.79 -12.62
N ARG A 251 60.63 6.47 -13.38
CA ARG A 251 60.58 6.45 -14.85
C ARG A 251 59.86 5.16 -15.26
N ILE A 252 59.04 5.23 -16.32
CA ILE A 252 58.10 4.18 -16.74
C ILE A 252 56.92 4.05 -15.76
N GLY A 253 55.92 4.92 -15.95
CA GLY A 253 54.65 4.87 -15.24
C GLY A 253 53.55 5.50 -16.09
N ALA A 254 52.91 4.71 -16.94
CA ALA A 254 51.75 5.16 -17.70
C ALA A 254 50.61 5.56 -16.75
N THR A 255 49.74 6.48 -17.17
CA THR A 255 48.47 6.72 -16.48
C THR A 255 47.68 5.41 -16.48
N ALA A 256 47.58 4.78 -15.30
CA ALA A 256 46.95 3.47 -15.17
C ALA A 256 45.50 3.54 -15.66
N LEU A 257 45.24 2.91 -16.81
CA LEU A 257 43.89 2.73 -17.33
C LEU A 257 43.07 1.96 -16.28
N PRO A 258 41.77 2.28 -16.08
CA PRO A 258 40.90 1.49 -15.21
C PRO A 258 40.97 0.04 -15.65
N SER A 259 41.20 -0.88 -14.71
CA SER A 259 41.40 -2.29 -15.06
C SER A 259 40.18 -2.84 -15.80
N VAL A 260 40.37 -3.84 -16.67
CA VAL A 260 39.26 -4.43 -17.43
C VAL A 260 38.11 -4.85 -16.51
N GLN A 261 38.43 -5.38 -15.32
CA GLN A 261 37.47 -5.67 -14.25
C GLN A 261 36.67 -4.43 -13.82
N GLN A 262 37.32 -3.29 -13.52
CA GLN A 262 36.63 -2.06 -13.14
C GLN A 262 35.73 -1.52 -14.27
N GLN A 263 36.14 -1.67 -15.53
CA GLN A 263 35.31 -1.28 -16.67
C GLN A 263 34.08 -2.21 -16.79
N VAL A 264 34.28 -3.53 -16.73
CA VAL A 264 33.19 -4.53 -16.76
C VAL A 264 32.20 -4.29 -15.62
N PHE A 265 32.66 -4.09 -14.38
CA PHE A 265 31.77 -3.76 -13.25
C PHE A 265 31.03 -2.42 -13.44
N ARG A 266 31.68 -1.39 -14.00
CA ARG A 266 31.04 -0.09 -14.25
C ARG A 266 29.95 -0.16 -15.32
N PHE A 267 30.20 -0.83 -16.44
CA PHE A 267 29.19 -1.02 -17.50
C PHE A 267 28.10 -2.01 -17.07
N GLY A 268 28.46 -3.11 -16.41
CA GLY A 268 27.51 -4.09 -15.87
C GLY A 268 26.57 -3.49 -14.82
N GLY A 269 27.08 -2.67 -13.90
CA GLY A 269 26.25 -1.94 -12.94
C GLY A 269 25.33 -0.92 -13.59
N ALA A 270 25.82 -0.17 -14.59
CA ALA A 270 24.99 0.75 -15.37
C ALA A 270 23.89 0.03 -16.17
N ALA A 271 24.20 -1.14 -16.73
CA ALA A 271 23.24 -1.98 -17.41
C ALA A 271 22.17 -2.54 -16.45
N LEU A 272 22.58 -3.06 -15.29
CA LEU A 272 21.69 -3.62 -14.29
C LEU A 272 20.67 -2.59 -13.76
N ILE A 273 21.08 -1.34 -13.53
CA ILE A 273 20.17 -0.26 -13.10
C ILE A 273 19.08 -0.01 -14.15
N LEU A 274 19.46 0.10 -15.42
CA LEU A 274 18.51 0.35 -16.51
C LEU A 274 17.59 -0.86 -16.76
N HIS A 275 18.14 -2.07 -16.65
CA HIS A 275 17.39 -3.32 -16.75
C HIS A 275 16.33 -3.43 -15.65
N LEU A 276 16.71 -3.26 -14.38
CA LEU A 276 15.81 -3.44 -13.23
C LEU A 276 14.60 -2.49 -13.26
N VAL A 277 14.72 -1.27 -13.79
CA VAL A 277 13.57 -0.35 -13.96
C VAL A 277 12.66 -0.82 -15.10
N LEU A 278 13.22 -1.27 -16.22
CA LEU A 278 12.44 -1.79 -17.35
C LEU A 278 11.70 -3.09 -16.99
N VAL A 279 12.31 -4.00 -16.21
CA VAL A 279 11.69 -5.26 -15.78
C VAL A 279 10.97 -5.19 -14.41
N GLN A 280 10.94 -4.01 -13.76
CA GLN A 280 10.18 -3.80 -12.51
C GLN A 280 8.73 -4.29 -12.68
N PRO A 281 8.23 -5.22 -11.85
CA PRO A 281 6.82 -5.64 -11.87
C PRO A 281 5.88 -4.49 -11.49
N ASN A 282 4.71 -4.44 -12.12
CA ASN A 282 3.60 -3.55 -11.76
C ASN A 282 2.38 -4.30 -11.18
N HIS A 283 2.48 -5.61 -10.95
CA HIS A 283 1.41 -6.43 -10.41
C HIS A 283 1.97 -7.40 -9.35
N PRO A 284 1.28 -7.64 -8.21
CA PRO A 284 1.77 -8.52 -7.15
C PRO A 284 2.16 -9.92 -7.61
N THR A 285 1.33 -10.56 -8.43
CA THR A 285 1.63 -11.90 -9.00
C THR A 285 2.79 -11.91 -9.99
N GLY A 286 3.29 -10.75 -10.42
CA GLY A 286 4.45 -10.61 -11.31
C GLY A 286 5.79 -10.73 -10.60
N ILE A 287 5.85 -10.70 -9.26
CA ILE A 287 7.09 -10.88 -8.51
C ILE A 287 7.58 -12.33 -8.67
N SER A 288 8.64 -12.49 -9.46
CA SER A 288 9.28 -13.79 -9.71
C SER A 288 10.73 -13.61 -10.15
N TRP A 289 11.56 -14.63 -9.94
CA TRP A 289 12.91 -14.69 -10.51
C TRP A 289 12.87 -14.64 -12.05
N ALA A 290 11.82 -15.21 -12.66
CA ALA A 290 11.58 -15.17 -14.09
C ALA A 290 11.45 -13.72 -14.62
N ALA A 291 10.72 -12.85 -13.92
CA ALA A 291 10.58 -11.44 -14.29
C ALA A 291 11.93 -10.70 -14.31
N ILE A 292 12.79 -10.93 -13.32
CA ILE A 292 14.14 -10.33 -13.26
C ILE A 292 15.01 -10.81 -14.45
N SER A 293 14.86 -12.08 -14.86
CA SER A 293 15.55 -12.65 -16.02
C SER A 293 14.94 -12.29 -17.39
N SER A 294 13.79 -11.62 -17.44
CA SER A 294 13.16 -11.22 -18.71
C SER A 294 14.00 -10.18 -19.45
N PHE A 295 14.08 -10.27 -20.77
CA PHE A 295 14.90 -9.36 -21.58
C PHE A 295 14.05 -8.18 -22.09
N ALA A 296 14.31 -6.97 -21.58
CA ALA A 296 13.61 -5.76 -22.04
C ALA A 296 14.08 -5.32 -23.44
N LEU A 297 13.15 -5.21 -24.40
CA LEU A 297 13.46 -4.84 -25.78
C LEU A 297 13.82 -3.35 -25.93
N GLU A 298 13.41 -2.51 -24.99
CA GLU A 298 13.77 -1.08 -24.92
C GLU A 298 15.25 -0.86 -24.57
N LEU A 299 15.88 -1.84 -23.90
CA LEU A 299 17.23 -1.73 -23.35
C LEU A 299 18.31 -1.57 -24.44
N PRO A 300 18.32 -2.37 -25.55
CA PRO A 300 19.10 -2.07 -26.74
C PRO A 300 18.88 -0.67 -27.33
N VAL A 301 17.63 -0.20 -27.43
CA VAL A 301 17.30 1.12 -28.00
C VAL A 301 17.96 2.23 -27.17
N ILE A 302 17.82 2.17 -25.84
CA ILE A 302 18.44 3.12 -24.91
C ILE A 302 19.97 3.14 -25.07
N TYR A 303 20.64 1.99 -25.13
CA TYR A 303 22.09 1.95 -25.32
C TYR A 303 22.52 2.52 -26.67
N LEU A 304 21.85 2.14 -27.76
CA LEU A 304 22.21 2.57 -29.11
C LEU A 304 22.01 4.08 -29.30
N LEU A 305 20.94 4.66 -28.74
CA LEU A 305 20.75 6.11 -28.72
C LEU A 305 21.84 6.84 -27.89
N LEU A 306 22.18 6.31 -26.71
CA LEU A 306 23.25 6.90 -25.89
C LEU A 306 24.63 6.80 -26.55
N LEU A 307 24.91 5.72 -27.30
CA LEU A 307 26.14 5.56 -28.08
C LEU A 307 26.16 6.41 -29.36
N ALA A 308 25.02 6.65 -30.00
CA ALA A 308 24.93 7.54 -31.16
C ALA A 308 25.12 9.02 -30.77
N PHE A 309 24.44 9.49 -29.73
CA PHE A 309 24.36 10.92 -29.39
C PHE A 309 25.23 11.36 -28.22
N GLY A 310 25.85 10.44 -27.45
CA GLY A 310 26.54 10.72 -26.18
C GLY A 310 27.73 11.69 -26.22
N ARG A 311 28.28 11.98 -27.41
CA ARG A 311 29.31 13.02 -27.65
C ARG A 311 28.82 14.16 -28.57
N THR A 312 27.53 14.45 -28.56
CA THR A 312 26.90 15.57 -29.30
C THR A 312 26.24 16.56 -28.33
N ALA A 313 25.82 17.72 -28.83
CA ALA A 313 25.01 18.66 -28.04
C ALA A 313 23.71 18.03 -27.49
N LEU A 314 23.18 17.00 -28.15
CA LEU A 314 21.98 16.27 -27.73
C LEU A 314 22.23 15.30 -26.55
N ALA A 315 23.49 15.06 -26.15
CA ALA A 315 23.82 14.11 -25.09
C ALA A 315 23.19 14.43 -23.74
N VAL A 316 23.06 15.72 -23.39
CA VAL A 316 22.42 16.17 -22.15
C VAL A 316 20.89 16.05 -22.23
N PRO A 317 20.17 16.65 -23.19
CA PRO A 317 18.71 16.53 -23.27
C PRO A 317 18.26 15.08 -23.45
N LEU A 318 18.91 14.27 -24.30
CA LEU A 318 18.57 12.85 -24.46
C LEU A 318 18.66 12.09 -23.13
N ARG A 319 19.70 12.33 -22.33
CA ARG A 319 19.85 11.70 -21.01
C ARG A 319 18.82 12.20 -20.00
N LEU A 320 18.43 13.48 -20.05
CA LEU A 320 17.35 14.02 -19.23
C LEU A 320 16.02 13.36 -19.59
N THR A 321 15.68 13.28 -20.88
CA THR A 321 14.45 12.63 -21.37
C THR A 321 14.40 11.16 -20.97
N ILE A 322 15.45 10.37 -21.24
CA ILE A 322 15.50 8.95 -20.84
C ILE A 322 15.39 8.79 -19.32
N THR A 323 16.08 9.62 -18.53
CA THR A 323 16.00 9.56 -17.06
C THR A 323 14.60 9.91 -16.56
N ALA A 324 13.97 10.95 -17.10
CA ALA A 324 12.62 11.36 -16.73
C ALA A 324 11.56 10.31 -17.12
N MET A 325 11.63 9.75 -18.33
CA MET A 325 10.71 8.70 -18.78
C MET A 325 10.82 7.43 -17.91
N LEU A 326 12.03 7.00 -17.57
CA LEU A 326 12.25 5.83 -16.70
C LEU A 326 11.82 6.07 -15.26
N LEU A 327 11.96 7.30 -14.75
CA LEU A 327 11.42 7.70 -13.43
C LEU A 327 9.89 7.66 -13.43
N VAL A 328 9.22 8.34 -14.38
CA VAL A 328 7.76 8.34 -14.51
C VAL A 328 7.21 6.92 -14.69
N LEU A 329 7.86 6.09 -15.51
CA LEU A 329 7.51 4.68 -15.65
C LEU A 329 7.63 3.92 -14.32
N SER A 330 8.72 4.10 -13.58
CA SER A 330 8.92 3.45 -12.27
C SER A 330 7.87 3.89 -11.25
N LEU A 331 7.49 5.17 -11.25
CA LEU A 331 6.41 5.69 -10.40
C LEU A 331 5.05 5.07 -10.79
N LEU A 332 4.70 5.04 -12.08
CA LEU A 332 3.45 4.44 -12.58
C LEU A 332 3.37 2.94 -12.26
N LYS A 333 4.47 2.19 -12.42
CA LYS A 333 4.56 0.77 -12.04
C LYS A 333 4.40 0.55 -10.53
N THR A 334 4.95 1.44 -9.71
CA THR A 334 4.82 1.38 -8.24
C THR A 334 3.38 1.73 -7.81
N GLY A 335 2.75 2.70 -8.48
CA GLY A 335 1.34 3.04 -8.30
C GLY A 335 0.41 1.89 -8.69
N ASP A 336 0.61 1.28 -9.85
CA ASP A 336 -0.08 0.05 -10.26
C ASP A 336 0.07 -1.06 -9.22
N TYR A 337 1.30 -1.34 -8.76
CA TYR A 337 1.55 -2.40 -7.79
C TYR A 337 0.76 -2.17 -6.48
N ALA A 338 0.75 -0.94 -5.97
CA ALA A 338 -0.01 -0.57 -4.79
C ALA A 338 -1.53 -0.67 -5.03
N MET A 339 -2.01 -0.18 -6.17
CA MET A 339 -3.44 -0.19 -6.53
C MET A 339 -3.98 -1.61 -6.81
N PHE A 340 -3.19 -2.51 -7.39
CA PHE A 340 -3.56 -3.92 -7.51
C PHE A 340 -3.52 -4.63 -6.15
N THR A 341 -2.64 -4.24 -5.23
CA THR A 341 -2.62 -4.77 -3.85
C THR A 341 -3.83 -4.31 -3.03
N ALA A 342 -4.26 -3.05 -3.19
CA ALA A 342 -5.31 -2.45 -2.36
C ALA A 342 -6.73 -2.54 -2.96
N LEU A 343 -6.86 -2.41 -4.28
CA LEU A 343 -8.13 -2.22 -5.01
C LEU A 343 -8.27 -3.14 -6.23
N ASN A 344 -7.35 -4.11 -6.42
CA ASN A 344 -7.34 -5.08 -7.52
C ASN A 344 -7.44 -4.47 -8.94
N ARG A 345 -6.99 -3.21 -9.12
CA ARG A 345 -6.96 -2.51 -10.41
C ARG A 345 -5.68 -1.69 -10.59
N GLY A 346 -5.36 -1.33 -11.83
CA GLY A 346 -4.27 -0.40 -12.10
C GLY A 346 -4.60 1.05 -11.74
N ILE A 347 -3.57 1.89 -11.63
CA ILE A 347 -3.70 3.33 -11.38
C ILE A 347 -4.12 4.09 -12.65
N ASN A 348 -5.12 4.96 -12.53
CA ASN A 348 -5.46 5.99 -13.50
C ASN A 348 -4.65 7.25 -13.16
N PRO A 349 -3.67 7.67 -13.99
CA PRO A 349 -2.76 8.77 -13.67
C PRO A 349 -3.42 10.16 -13.64
N VAL A 350 -4.69 10.26 -14.06
CA VAL A 350 -5.51 11.48 -13.96
C VAL A 350 -6.53 11.34 -12.82
N GLY A 351 -7.35 10.29 -12.87
CA GLY A 351 -8.47 10.13 -11.93
C GLY A 351 -8.07 9.78 -10.48
N ASP A 352 -7.00 9.01 -10.29
CA ASP A 352 -6.59 8.55 -8.95
C ASP A 352 -5.73 9.56 -8.17
N LEU A 353 -5.52 10.78 -8.68
CA LEU A 353 -4.71 11.80 -7.99
C LEU A 353 -5.26 12.15 -6.60
N ALA A 354 -6.58 12.13 -6.41
CA ALA A 354 -7.21 12.31 -5.11
C ALA A 354 -6.90 11.19 -4.10
N LEU A 355 -6.66 9.95 -4.58
CA LEU A 355 -6.30 8.82 -3.73
C LEU A 355 -4.91 8.96 -3.09
N VAL A 356 -4.08 9.89 -3.58
CA VAL A 356 -2.79 10.20 -2.93
C VAL A 356 -3.00 10.86 -1.57
N ASP A 357 -3.94 11.81 -1.45
CA ASP A 357 -4.26 12.44 -0.16
C ASP A 357 -4.95 11.43 0.78
N ALA A 358 -5.91 10.66 0.27
CA ALA A 358 -6.55 9.58 1.02
C ALA A 358 -5.52 8.55 1.54
N GLY A 359 -4.53 8.17 0.72
CA GLY A 359 -3.44 7.29 1.11
C GLY A 359 -2.50 7.90 2.17
N ILE A 360 -2.23 9.20 2.09
CA ILE A 360 -1.44 9.93 3.11
C ILE A 360 -2.22 10.04 4.43
N ARG A 361 -3.54 10.29 4.39
CA ARG A 361 -4.41 10.27 5.58
C ARG A 361 -4.50 8.89 6.21
N LEU A 362 -4.67 7.85 5.40
CA LEU A 362 -4.69 6.45 5.86
C LEU A 362 -3.36 6.07 6.53
N LEU A 363 -2.21 6.43 5.93
CA LEU A 363 -0.89 6.25 6.52
C LEU A 363 -0.77 7.03 7.85
N THR A 364 -1.26 8.27 7.88
CA THR A 364 -1.25 9.14 9.07
C THR A 364 -2.09 8.58 10.21
N GLY A 365 -3.27 8.02 9.91
CA GLY A 365 -4.10 7.32 10.91
C GLY A 365 -3.50 6.00 11.37
N ALA A 366 -2.81 5.26 10.49
CA ALA A 366 -2.27 3.94 10.78
C ALA A 366 -0.96 3.95 11.59
N ILE A 367 -0.03 4.87 11.31
CA ILE A 367 1.28 4.94 12.00
C ILE A 367 1.59 6.28 12.67
N GLY A 368 0.69 7.26 12.59
CA GLY A 368 0.86 8.60 13.18
C GLY A 368 1.68 9.56 12.30
N PRO A 369 1.46 10.88 12.43
CA PRO A 369 2.00 11.87 11.50
C PRO A 369 3.53 11.92 11.45
N ALA A 370 4.21 11.76 12.60
CA ALA A 370 5.67 11.78 12.66
C ALA A 370 6.31 10.64 11.84
N TRP A 371 5.77 9.42 11.92
CA TRP A 371 6.26 8.28 11.15
C TRP A 371 5.85 8.36 9.69
N SER A 372 4.68 8.92 9.39
CA SER A 372 4.22 9.16 8.01
C SER A 372 5.12 10.16 7.28
N VAL A 373 5.51 11.26 7.93
CA VAL A 373 6.50 12.21 7.39
C VAL A 373 7.86 11.54 7.17
N LEU A 374 8.34 10.71 8.11
CA LEU A 374 9.59 9.96 7.94
C LEU A 374 9.52 8.97 6.78
N ALA A 375 8.40 8.27 6.58
CA ALA A 375 8.18 7.34 5.48
C ALA A 375 8.14 8.06 4.12
N LEU A 376 7.44 9.19 4.02
CA LEU A 376 7.39 10.02 2.81
C LEU A 376 8.76 10.61 2.47
N LEU A 377 9.53 11.07 3.46
CA LEU A 377 10.91 11.52 3.27
C LEU A 377 11.83 10.38 2.81
N ALA A 378 11.68 9.18 3.37
CA ALA A 378 12.45 8.01 2.95
C ALA A 378 12.13 7.60 1.49
N ALA A 379 10.86 7.61 1.10
CA ALA A 379 10.43 7.36 -0.27
C ALA A 379 10.98 8.42 -1.25
N GLY A 380 10.90 9.71 -0.89
CA GLY A 380 11.48 10.80 -1.67
C GLY A 380 13.00 10.70 -1.83
N LEU A 381 13.72 10.32 -0.78
CA LEU A 381 15.16 10.07 -0.82
C LEU A 381 15.52 8.84 -1.68
N ALA A 382 14.73 7.77 -1.61
CA ALA A 382 14.92 6.59 -2.47
C ALA A 382 14.72 6.93 -3.95
N TYR A 383 13.68 7.71 -4.29
CA TYR A 383 13.38 8.14 -5.65
C TYR A 383 14.42 9.14 -6.19
N ALA A 384 14.93 10.06 -5.35
CA ALA A 384 16.08 10.90 -5.68
C ALA A 384 17.37 10.07 -5.89
N GLY A 385 17.56 9.00 -5.11
CA GLY A 385 18.62 8.02 -5.30
C GLY A 385 18.52 7.29 -6.65
N LEU A 386 17.32 6.86 -7.03
CA LEU A 386 17.03 6.27 -8.34
C LEU A 386 17.31 7.24 -9.48
N ALA A 387 16.90 8.50 -9.36
CA ALA A 387 17.21 9.55 -10.34
C ALA A 387 18.72 9.74 -10.51
N GLY A 388 19.48 9.77 -9.40
CA GLY A 388 20.94 9.82 -9.43
C GLY A 388 21.58 8.58 -10.06
N ALA A 389 21.03 7.39 -9.79
CA ALA A 389 21.50 6.12 -10.35
C ALA A 389 21.25 6.02 -11.87
N LEU A 390 20.06 6.41 -12.35
CA LEU A 390 19.71 6.48 -13.77
C LEU A 390 20.55 7.55 -14.50
N TRP A 391 20.72 8.73 -13.91
CA TRP A 391 21.59 9.77 -14.46
C TRP A 391 23.05 9.29 -14.57
N TRP A 392 23.56 8.59 -13.56
CA TRP A 392 24.88 7.96 -13.61
C TRP A 392 24.96 6.90 -14.70
N ALA A 393 24.02 5.94 -14.74
CA ALA A 393 24.02 4.82 -15.68
C ALA A 393 23.97 5.28 -17.14
N THR A 394 23.05 6.20 -17.48
CA THR A 394 23.01 6.81 -18.82
C THR A 394 24.29 7.61 -19.14
N GLY A 395 24.94 8.18 -18.14
CA GLY A 395 26.23 8.87 -18.26
C GLY A 395 27.41 7.93 -18.53
N VAL A 396 27.40 6.71 -17.98
CA VAL A 396 28.40 5.67 -18.30
C VAL A 396 28.33 5.30 -19.78
N TRP A 397 27.12 5.02 -20.28
CA TRP A 397 26.91 4.64 -21.68
C TRP A 397 27.17 5.79 -22.67
N ALA A 398 26.73 7.02 -22.37
CA ALA A 398 27.01 8.17 -23.23
C ALA A 398 28.50 8.51 -23.35
N GLN A 399 29.29 8.29 -22.29
CA GLN A 399 30.76 8.47 -22.33
C GLN A 399 31.45 7.47 -23.28
N ALA A 400 30.83 6.32 -23.53
CA ALA A 400 31.34 5.28 -24.43
C ALA A 400 31.05 5.53 -25.93
N ALA A 401 30.27 6.55 -26.27
CA ALA A 401 29.99 6.93 -27.67
C ALA A 401 31.28 7.15 -28.47
N PRO A 402 31.43 6.61 -29.70
CA PRO A 402 32.69 6.64 -30.45
C PRO A 402 32.90 7.97 -31.19
N ASP A 403 34.17 8.35 -31.35
CA ASP A 403 34.53 9.62 -31.99
C ASP A 403 34.21 9.69 -33.49
N ARG A 404 34.30 8.56 -34.21
CA ARG A 404 33.97 8.53 -35.65
C ARG A 404 32.46 8.68 -35.86
N VAL A 405 32.06 9.62 -36.72
CA VAL A 405 30.65 9.88 -37.06
C VAL A 405 29.98 8.64 -37.65
N SER A 406 30.66 7.88 -38.51
CA SER A 406 30.10 6.68 -39.16
C SER A 406 29.62 5.61 -38.18
N TRP A 407 30.35 5.36 -37.08
CA TRP A 407 29.90 4.43 -36.03
C TRP A 407 28.66 4.97 -35.29
N ARG A 408 28.60 6.28 -35.03
CA ARG A 408 27.42 6.94 -34.41
C ARG A 408 26.19 6.87 -35.32
N SER A 409 26.35 7.10 -36.62
CA SER A 409 25.29 6.91 -37.63
C SER A 409 24.83 5.45 -37.70
N GLY A 410 25.76 4.49 -37.62
CA GLY A 410 25.44 3.07 -37.53
C GLY A 410 24.56 2.76 -36.32
N PHE A 411 24.96 3.18 -35.12
CA PHE A 411 24.16 3.00 -33.90
C PHE A 411 22.79 3.68 -33.97
N ALA A 412 22.67 4.86 -34.60
CA ALA A 412 21.37 5.51 -34.80
C ALA A 412 20.44 4.68 -35.71
N VAL A 413 20.96 4.12 -36.82
CA VAL A 413 20.18 3.23 -37.70
C VAL A 413 19.78 1.94 -36.97
N THR A 414 20.68 1.33 -36.21
CA THR A 414 20.35 0.15 -35.40
C THR A 414 19.31 0.48 -34.32
N ALA A 415 19.37 1.66 -33.69
CA ALA A 415 18.38 2.10 -32.71
C ALA A 415 16.97 2.18 -33.31
N CYS A 416 16.84 2.68 -34.55
CA CYS A 416 15.56 2.70 -35.27
C CYS A 416 15.03 1.28 -35.56
N ILE A 417 15.90 0.34 -35.94
CA ILE A 417 15.53 -1.06 -36.19
C ILE A 417 15.08 -1.74 -34.89
N SER A 418 15.83 -1.58 -33.80
CA SER A 418 15.42 -2.07 -32.47
C SER A 418 14.13 -1.41 -31.98
N GLY A 419 13.93 -0.12 -32.26
CA GLY A 419 12.68 0.60 -31.97
C GLY A 419 11.46 0.03 -32.71
N ALA A 420 11.63 -0.39 -33.97
CA ALA A 420 10.56 -1.07 -34.71
C ALA A 420 10.18 -2.42 -34.07
N LEU A 421 11.14 -3.17 -33.51
CA LEU A 421 10.86 -4.40 -32.76
C LEU A 421 10.14 -4.13 -31.43
N VAL A 422 10.50 -3.05 -30.72
CA VAL A 422 9.79 -2.59 -29.51
C VAL A 422 8.34 -2.24 -29.84
N VAL A 423 8.10 -1.47 -30.91
CA VAL A 423 6.74 -1.13 -31.37
C VAL A 423 5.96 -2.39 -31.73
N ALA A 424 6.57 -3.32 -32.47
CA ALA A 424 5.93 -4.57 -32.89
C ALA A 424 5.45 -5.43 -31.71
N ASP A 425 6.30 -5.64 -30.69
CA ASP A 425 5.94 -6.40 -29.49
C ASP A 425 4.96 -5.63 -28.58
N ALA A 426 5.09 -4.30 -28.48
CA ALA A 426 4.16 -3.48 -27.70
C ALA A 426 2.74 -3.51 -28.27
N GLY A 427 2.57 -3.34 -29.60
CA GLY A 427 1.26 -3.43 -30.24
C GLY A 427 0.65 -4.84 -30.18
N LYS A 428 1.48 -5.89 -30.17
CA LYS A 428 1.02 -7.27 -29.89
C LYS A 428 0.47 -7.42 -28.47
N ARG A 429 1.07 -6.77 -27.48
CA ARG A 429 0.62 -6.78 -26.06
C ARG A 429 -0.61 -5.91 -25.80
N MET A 430 -0.96 -5.04 -26.73
CA MET A 430 -2.14 -4.18 -26.70
C MET A 430 -3.26 -4.70 -27.63
N ASP A 431 -3.12 -5.95 -28.12
CA ASP A 431 -4.04 -6.61 -29.06
C ASP A 431 -4.34 -5.81 -30.36
N LEU A 432 -3.47 -4.85 -30.73
CA LEU A 432 -3.60 -4.04 -31.94
C LEU A 432 -3.27 -4.83 -33.22
N TRP A 433 -2.43 -5.85 -33.10
CA TRP A 433 -2.07 -6.77 -34.18
C TRP A 433 -1.43 -8.06 -33.64
N THR A 434 -1.42 -9.12 -34.46
CA THR A 434 -0.66 -10.35 -34.16
C THR A 434 0.70 -10.32 -34.86
N LEU A 435 1.68 -11.06 -34.31
CA LEU A 435 2.97 -11.32 -34.96
C LEU A 435 3.08 -12.81 -35.33
N PRO A 436 3.63 -13.16 -36.51
CA PRO A 436 3.78 -14.55 -36.96
C PRO A 436 4.92 -15.32 -36.26
N PHE A 437 5.61 -14.69 -35.31
CA PHE A 437 6.65 -15.27 -34.46
C PHE A 437 6.68 -14.54 -33.11
N ASP A 438 7.27 -15.17 -32.10
CA ASP A 438 7.59 -14.53 -30.82
C ASP A 438 8.97 -13.87 -30.86
N LEU A 439 9.06 -12.67 -30.31
CA LEU A 439 10.32 -11.95 -30.17
C LEU A 439 11.05 -12.40 -28.89
N PRO A 440 12.39 -12.55 -28.90
CA PRO A 440 13.15 -12.94 -27.72
C PRO A 440 13.28 -11.75 -26.75
N GLY A 441 12.21 -11.42 -26.04
CA GLY A 441 12.17 -10.34 -25.04
C GLY A 441 10.75 -9.86 -24.69
N SER A 442 10.68 -8.65 -24.14
CA SER A 442 9.45 -7.97 -23.78
C SER A 442 9.58 -6.46 -23.99
N ALA A 443 8.60 -5.84 -24.66
CA ALA A 443 8.36 -4.40 -24.72
C ALA A 443 7.27 -3.95 -23.72
N SER A 444 7.16 -4.65 -22.58
CA SER A 444 6.11 -4.40 -21.56
C SER A 444 6.19 -3.01 -20.93
N ALA A 445 7.37 -2.40 -20.86
CA ALA A 445 7.52 -1.04 -20.37
C ALA A 445 6.90 -0.02 -21.34
N THR A 446 7.05 -0.23 -22.64
CA THR A 446 6.45 0.58 -23.70
C THR A 446 4.94 0.36 -23.78
N ALA A 447 4.48 -0.91 -23.81
CA ALA A 447 3.04 -1.22 -23.82
C ALA A 447 2.30 -0.58 -22.62
N LEU A 448 2.89 -0.67 -21.41
CA LEU A 448 2.35 -0.02 -20.22
C LEU A 448 2.32 1.51 -20.38
N ALA A 449 3.40 2.12 -20.87
CA ALA A 449 3.48 3.58 -21.03
C ALA A 449 2.43 4.11 -22.03
N VAL A 450 2.20 3.42 -23.14
CA VAL A 450 1.16 3.80 -24.11
C VAL A 450 -0.24 3.61 -23.52
N GLY A 451 -0.54 2.46 -22.92
CA GLY A 451 -1.85 2.22 -22.28
C GLY A 451 -2.18 3.21 -21.15
N LYS A 452 -1.18 3.73 -20.41
CA LYS A 452 -1.39 4.81 -19.43
C LYS A 452 -1.66 6.17 -20.09
N LEU A 453 -1.09 6.45 -21.26
CA LEU A 453 -1.39 7.67 -22.03
C LEU A 453 -2.78 7.62 -22.67
N GLU A 454 -3.18 6.46 -23.19
CA GLU A 454 -4.53 6.22 -23.72
C GLU A 454 -5.59 6.35 -22.62
N LEU A 455 -5.37 5.71 -21.45
CA LEU A 455 -6.24 5.85 -20.27
C LEU A 455 -6.34 7.32 -19.80
N ALA A 456 -5.22 8.06 -19.75
CA ALA A 456 -5.23 9.48 -19.41
C ALA A 456 -6.03 10.30 -20.44
N GLY A 457 -5.84 10.04 -21.73
CA GLY A 457 -6.57 10.70 -22.82
C GLY A 457 -8.07 10.45 -22.77
N ALA A 458 -8.48 9.19 -22.57
CA ALA A 458 -9.87 8.81 -22.40
C ALA A 458 -10.50 9.46 -21.16
N THR A 459 -9.79 9.45 -20.01
CA THR A 459 -10.27 10.09 -18.77
C THR A 459 -10.47 11.60 -18.95
N LEU A 460 -9.59 12.28 -19.68
CA LEU A 460 -9.72 13.72 -19.98
C LEU A 460 -10.81 14.03 -21.02
N GLN A 461 -11.25 13.06 -21.82
CA GLN A 461 -12.40 13.20 -22.72
C GLN A 461 -13.72 12.95 -21.96
N ASP A 462 -13.76 11.90 -21.15
CA ASP A 462 -14.89 11.59 -20.26
C ASP A 462 -15.19 12.73 -19.31
N LEU A 463 -14.17 13.28 -18.65
CA LEU A 463 -14.33 14.40 -17.70
C LEU A 463 -14.94 15.64 -18.36
N ARG A 464 -14.53 15.97 -19.60
CA ARG A 464 -15.12 17.10 -20.36
C ARG A 464 -16.56 16.84 -20.80
N ALA A 465 -16.88 15.59 -21.15
CA ALA A 465 -18.26 15.22 -21.46
C ALA A 465 -19.14 15.28 -20.20
N PHE A 466 -18.60 14.89 -19.05
CA PHE A 466 -19.26 15.01 -17.75
C PHE A 466 -19.44 16.47 -17.31
N GLU A 467 -18.41 17.32 -17.43
CA GLU A 467 -18.47 18.76 -17.17
C GLU A 467 -19.56 19.45 -18.04
N ALA A 468 -19.61 19.11 -19.34
CA ALA A 468 -20.64 19.61 -20.25
C ALA A 468 -22.05 19.11 -19.90
N ALA A 469 -22.19 17.86 -19.45
CA ALA A 469 -23.46 17.31 -18.97
C ALA A 469 -23.88 17.94 -17.62
N ALA A 470 -22.92 18.30 -16.76
CA ALA A 470 -23.21 18.95 -15.49
C ALA A 470 -23.74 20.38 -15.67
N ALA A 471 -23.11 21.16 -16.56
CA ALA A 471 -23.57 22.50 -16.95
C ALA A 471 -24.90 22.52 -17.72
N ASN A 472 -25.30 21.40 -18.33
CA ASN A 472 -26.58 21.28 -19.05
C ASN A 472 -27.65 20.65 -18.15
N ASP A 473 -28.33 21.46 -17.35
CA ASP A 473 -29.39 21.02 -16.44
C ASP A 473 -30.80 21.43 -16.91
N PRO A 474 -31.66 20.50 -17.35
CA PRO A 474 -32.97 20.83 -17.92
C PRO A 474 -34.00 21.34 -16.90
N PHE A 475 -33.70 21.28 -15.60
CA PHE A 475 -34.60 21.73 -14.53
C PHE A 475 -34.28 23.13 -13.98
N VAL A 476 -33.15 23.75 -14.36
CA VAL A 476 -32.65 24.99 -13.70
C VAL A 476 -33.62 26.18 -13.80
N ASP A 477 -34.32 26.31 -14.94
CA ASP A 477 -35.33 27.36 -15.22
C ASP A 477 -36.78 26.88 -15.03
N ALA A 478 -37.00 25.65 -14.54
CA ALA A 478 -38.35 25.09 -14.39
C ALA A 478 -39.05 25.59 -13.12
N ALA A 479 -40.22 26.20 -13.28
CA ALA A 479 -41.09 26.59 -12.18
C ALA A 479 -42.04 25.45 -11.75
N GLY A 480 -42.65 25.55 -10.58
CA GLY A 480 -43.61 24.55 -10.09
C GLY A 480 -42.99 23.17 -9.84
N LEU A 481 -41.75 23.14 -9.35
CA LEU A 481 -41.07 21.90 -8.96
C LEU A 481 -41.44 21.49 -7.53
N LEU A 482 -41.64 20.19 -7.32
CA LEU A 482 -42.00 19.56 -6.04
C LEU A 482 -43.30 20.07 -5.39
N ASP A 483 -44.12 20.84 -6.13
CA ASP A 483 -45.34 21.49 -5.66
C ASP A 483 -46.54 20.54 -5.43
N LEU A 484 -46.39 19.25 -5.77
CA LEU A 484 -47.38 18.20 -5.49
C LEU A 484 -47.12 17.46 -4.17
N ILE A 485 -46.10 17.85 -3.39
CA ILE A 485 -45.81 17.30 -2.06
C ILE A 485 -46.26 18.30 -0.99
N ASP A 486 -47.14 17.85 -0.10
CA ASP A 486 -47.81 18.65 0.94
C ASP A 486 -47.21 18.45 2.35
N ARG A 487 -46.05 17.79 2.47
CA ARG A 487 -45.55 17.17 3.71
C ARG A 487 -44.05 16.89 3.70
N ASP A 488 -43.51 16.45 4.83
CA ASP A 488 -42.10 16.07 4.98
C ASP A 488 -41.68 14.95 4.01
N VAL A 489 -40.45 15.04 3.50
CA VAL A 489 -39.79 14.04 2.64
C VAL A 489 -38.51 13.55 3.33
N ILE A 490 -38.35 12.22 3.42
CA ILE A 490 -37.19 11.59 4.06
C ILE A 490 -36.53 10.62 3.07
N LEU A 491 -35.37 10.99 2.54
CA LEU A 491 -34.53 10.15 1.69
C LEU A 491 -33.50 9.42 2.56
N ILE A 492 -33.70 8.12 2.76
CA ILE A 492 -32.85 7.26 3.58
C ILE A 492 -31.94 6.42 2.67
N PHE A 493 -30.64 6.67 2.71
CA PHE A 493 -29.64 5.77 2.17
C PHE A 493 -29.33 4.68 3.20
N LEU A 494 -29.69 3.43 2.86
CA LEU A 494 -29.42 2.25 3.67
C LEU A 494 -28.07 1.66 3.27
N GLU A 495 -27.08 1.87 4.14
CA GLU A 495 -25.70 1.45 3.99
C GLU A 495 -25.56 -0.06 3.68
N SER A 496 -24.76 -0.39 2.66
CA SER A 496 -24.44 -1.74 2.18
C SER A 496 -25.64 -2.59 1.68
N TYR A 497 -26.82 -2.01 1.46
CA TYR A 497 -28.04 -2.73 1.10
C TYR A 497 -28.15 -3.07 -0.40
N GLY A 498 -27.53 -4.18 -0.80
CA GLY A 498 -27.60 -4.71 -2.17
C GLY A 498 -28.79 -5.62 -2.46
N ARG A 499 -29.09 -5.85 -3.75
CA ARG A 499 -30.08 -6.83 -4.25
C ARG A 499 -29.81 -8.26 -3.75
N THR A 500 -28.59 -8.57 -3.36
CA THR A 500 -28.21 -9.77 -2.59
C THR A 500 -29.14 -10.06 -1.41
N SER A 501 -29.64 -9.04 -0.71
CA SER A 501 -30.62 -9.17 0.38
C SER A 501 -31.96 -9.76 -0.06
N LEU A 502 -32.29 -9.72 -1.36
CA LEU A 502 -33.52 -10.27 -1.91
C LEU A 502 -33.27 -11.54 -2.73
N ASP A 503 -32.12 -11.64 -3.42
CA ASP A 503 -31.85 -12.70 -4.39
C ASP A 503 -30.92 -13.81 -3.88
N THR A 504 -30.07 -13.54 -2.88
CA THR A 504 -29.08 -14.52 -2.38
C THR A 504 -29.70 -15.37 -1.27
N PRO A 505 -29.81 -16.71 -1.39
CA PRO A 505 -30.51 -17.56 -0.42
C PRO A 505 -29.97 -17.50 1.03
N LEU A 506 -28.72 -17.07 1.22
CA LEU A 506 -28.15 -16.88 2.56
C LEU A 506 -28.83 -15.72 3.34
N TYR A 507 -29.44 -14.77 2.62
CA TYR A 507 -30.00 -13.52 3.15
C TYR A 507 -31.50 -13.40 2.90
N ALA A 508 -31.95 -13.76 1.69
CA ALA A 508 -33.30 -13.59 1.18
C ALA A 508 -34.40 -14.05 2.16
N ASP A 509 -34.27 -15.25 2.74
CA ASP A 509 -35.28 -15.83 3.64
C ASP A 509 -35.59 -14.93 4.86
N LEU A 510 -34.58 -14.24 5.40
CA LEU A 510 -34.76 -13.34 6.53
C LEU A 510 -35.27 -11.97 6.06
N HIS A 511 -34.56 -11.34 5.12
CA HIS A 511 -34.87 -9.97 4.70
C HIS A 511 -36.22 -9.88 3.98
N ARG A 512 -36.61 -10.86 3.15
CA ARG A 512 -37.94 -10.90 2.54
C ARG A 512 -39.05 -11.08 3.59
N ALA A 513 -38.81 -11.87 4.64
CA ALA A 513 -39.77 -12.03 5.74
C ALA A 513 -39.93 -10.73 6.54
N THR A 514 -38.84 -10.04 6.87
CA THR A 514 -38.85 -8.73 7.53
C THR A 514 -39.61 -7.68 6.69
N LEU A 515 -39.35 -7.61 5.38
CA LEU A 515 -40.04 -6.70 4.45
C LEU A 515 -41.54 -7.01 4.32
N ALA A 516 -41.92 -8.30 4.21
CA ALA A 516 -43.32 -8.71 4.10
C ALA A 516 -44.11 -8.43 5.40
N ASN A 517 -43.51 -8.72 6.57
CA ASN A 517 -44.11 -8.37 7.86
C ASN A 517 -44.27 -6.85 8.01
N GLY A 518 -43.24 -6.09 7.62
CA GLY A 518 -43.28 -4.62 7.60
C GLY A 518 -44.37 -4.08 6.69
N GLN A 519 -44.50 -4.61 5.47
CA GLN A 519 -45.58 -4.24 4.55
C GLN A 519 -46.96 -4.43 5.18
N THR A 520 -47.28 -5.63 5.67
CA THR A 520 -48.59 -5.91 6.31
C THR A 520 -48.84 -4.97 7.51
N LYS A 521 -47.79 -4.63 8.25
CA LYS A 521 -47.88 -3.72 9.41
C LYS A 521 -48.13 -2.27 8.98
N LEU A 522 -47.41 -1.76 7.98
CA LEU A 522 -47.58 -0.41 7.44
C LEU A 522 -48.94 -0.24 6.74
N GLU A 523 -49.37 -1.24 5.97
CA GLU A 523 -50.72 -1.31 5.38
C GLU A 523 -51.82 -1.28 6.45
N SER A 524 -51.63 -1.96 7.59
CA SER A 524 -52.59 -1.93 8.70
C SER A 524 -52.73 -0.55 9.37
N LEU A 525 -51.78 0.35 9.13
CA LEU A 525 -51.80 1.75 9.58
C LEU A 525 -52.26 2.72 8.47
N GLY A 526 -52.69 2.20 7.31
CA GLY A 526 -53.17 2.99 6.17
C GLY A 526 -52.06 3.51 5.24
N LEU A 527 -50.81 3.10 5.45
CA LEU A 527 -49.69 3.49 4.60
C LEU A 527 -49.65 2.66 3.32
N SER A 528 -49.28 3.31 2.22
CA SER A 528 -48.99 2.64 0.95
C SER A 528 -47.50 2.36 0.85
N THR A 529 -47.15 1.26 0.17
CA THR A 529 -45.76 0.87 -0.10
C THR A 529 -45.59 0.46 -1.57
N ALA A 530 -44.45 0.81 -2.17
CA ALA A 530 -44.04 0.37 -3.50
C ALA A 530 -42.52 0.16 -3.54
N SER A 531 -42.02 -0.75 -4.38
CA SER A 531 -40.60 -1.11 -4.39
C SER A 531 -40.08 -1.52 -5.77
N GLY A 532 -38.76 -1.38 -5.95
CA GLY A 532 -38.07 -1.62 -7.21
C GLY A 532 -36.57 -1.86 -6.99
N VAL A 533 -35.80 -1.79 -8.08
CA VAL A 533 -34.35 -1.98 -8.08
C VAL A 533 -33.69 -0.82 -8.82
N LEU A 534 -32.61 -0.27 -8.26
CA LEU A 534 -31.70 0.65 -8.94
C LEU A 534 -30.37 -0.03 -9.23
N ALA A 535 -29.64 0.43 -10.25
CA ALA A 535 -28.23 0.14 -10.43
C ALA A 535 -27.41 1.24 -9.74
N SER A 536 -26.62 0.88 -8.71
CA SER A 536 -25.71 1.80 -8.02
C SER A 536 -24.46 2.09 -8.86
N PRO A 537 -23.85 3.29 -8.74
CA PRO A 537 -22.52 3.55 -9.30
C PRO A 537 -21.37 2.83 -8.57
N THR A 538 -21.60 2.23 -7.39
CA THR A 538 -20.53 1.71 -6.52
C THR A 538 -20.82 0.31 -5.94
N ARG A 539 -19.80 -0.30 -5.32
CA ARG A 539 -19.89 -1.60 -4.62
C ARG A 539 -18.85 -1.69 -3.50
N GLY A 540 -19.28 -2.13 -2.31
CA GLY A 540 -18.40 -2.44 -1.18
C GLY A 540 -17.71 -1.22 -0.54
N GLY A 541 -18.29 -0.03 -0.70
CA GLY A 541 -17.76 1.24 -0.21
C GLY A 541 -18.03 2.39 -1.19
N GLN A 542 -17.75 3.61 -0.74
CA GLN A 542 -17.89 4.87 -1.49
C GLN A 542 -19.34 5.37 -1.66
N SER A 543 -20.20 5.18 -0.66
CA SER A 543 -21.60 5.64 -0.58
C SER A 543 -21.84 7.09 -1.02
N TRP A 544 -20.89 8.01 -0.76
CA TRP A 544 -21.01 9.42 -1.17
C TRP A 544 -21.18 9.61 -2.68
N LEU A 545 -20.65 8.69 -3.49
CA LEU A 545 -20.80 8.68 -4.94
C LEU A 545 -22.21 8.26 -5.37
N ALA A 546 -22.85 7.34 -4.63
CA ALA A 546 -24.25 6.96 -4.80
C ALA A 546 -25.19 8.09 -4.37
N HIS A 547 -24.95 8.71 -3.20
CA HIS A 547 -25.71 9.88 -2.74
C HIS A 547 -25.64 11.02 -3.76
N ALA A 548 -24.42 11.33 -4.25
CA ALA A 548 -24.21 12.35 -5.27
C ALA A 548 -24.88 11.99 -6.61
N THR A 549 -24.83 10.72 -7.03
CA THR A 549 -25.49 10.23 -8.26
C THR A 549 -27.00 10.44 -8.20
N PHE A 550 -27.64 10.00 -7.12
CA PHE A 550 -29.08 10.18 -6.88
C PHE A 550 -29.44 11.67 -6.84
N ALA A 551 -28.67 12.49 -6.12
CA ALA A 551 -28.98 13.91 -5.90
C ALA A 551 -28.66 14.85 -7.09
N ASN A 552 -27.76 14.48 -8.00
CA ASN A 552 -27.35 15.32 -9.15
C ASN A 552 -27.96 14.89 -10.49
N GLY A 553 -28.48 13.68 -10.60
CA GLY A 553 -29.00 13.14 -11.87
C GLY A 553 -27.90 12.74 -12.87
N LEU A 554 -26.65 12.62 -12.41
CA LEU A 554 -25.47 12.28 -13.21
C LEU A 554 -24.81 11.02 -12.68
N TRP A 555 -24.25 10.19 -13.56
CA TRP A 555 -23.59 8.94 -13.15
C TRP A 555 -22.19 9.22 -12.58
N ILE A 556 -22.11 9.30 -11.25
CA ILE A 556 -20.90 9.63 -10.49
C ILE A 556 -20.38 8.34 -9.86
N ASP A 557 -19.42 7.70 -10.55
CA ASP A 557 -18.78 6.42 -10.22
C ASP A 557 -17.33 6.58 -9.73
N SER A 558 -16.88 7.82 -9.60
CA SER A 558 -15.47 8.14 -9.38
C SER A 558 -15.29 9.50 -8.69
N GLU A 559 -14.26 9.59 -7.86
CA GLU A 559 -13.89 10.83 -7.15
C GLU A 559 -13.62 11.99 -8.13
N THR A 560 -13.11 11.70 -9.34
CA THR A 560 -12.94 12.70 -10.41
C THR A 560 -14.25 13.37 -10.80
N ARG A 561 -15.32 12.59 -11.04
CA ARG A 561 -16.64 13.11 -11.41
C ARG A 561 -17.34 13.77 -10.21
N TYR A 562 -17.13 13.25 -9.01
CA TYR A 562 -17.60 13.88 -7.77
C TYR A 562 -17.00 15.27 -7.59
N ARG A 563 -15.68 15.42 -7.71
CA ARG A 563 -15.00 16.72 -7.65
C ARG A 563 -15.42 17.66 -8.79
N ALA A 564 -15.70 17.14 -9.98
CA ALA A 564 -16.18 17.94 -11.10
C ALA A 564 -17.61 18.48 -10.89
N VAL A 565 -18.53 17.70 -10.30
CA VAL A 565 -19.89 18.21 -10.02
C VAL A 565 -19.91 19.17 -8.82
N LEU A 566 -19.07 18.94 -7.79
CA LEU A 566 -18.92 19.90 -6.69
C LEU A 566 -18.27 21.23 -7.11
N ALA A 567 -17.60 21.26 -8.26
CA ALA A 567 -17.01 22.44 -8.86
C ALA A 567 -17.89 23.08 -9.96
N SER A 568 -19.13 22.62 -10.14
CA SER A 568 -20.08 23.16 -11.11
C SER A 568 -21.30 23.78 -10.43
N ASP A 569 -21.95 24.73 -11.11
CA ASP A 569 -23.16 25.41 -10.62
C ASP A 569 -24.44 24.52 -10.68
N ARG A 570 -24.30 23.19 -10.69
CA ARG A 570 -25.44 22.27 -10.90
C ARG A 570 -26.27 22.13 -9.62
N LYS A 571 -27.55 22.50 -9.69
CA LYS A 571 -28.50 22.30 -8.60
C LYS A 571 -28.70 20.81 -8.27
N THR A 572 -28.44 20.43 -7.04
CA THR A 572 -28.88 19.12 -6.50
C THR A 572 -30.40 19.10 -6.34
N LEU A 573 -30.96 17.90 -6.09
CA LEU A 573 -32.35 17.73 -5.65
C LEU A 573 -32.72 18.61 -4.43
N PHE A 574 -31.77 18.82 -3.51
CA PHE A 574 -31.98 19.66 -2.32
C PHE A 574 -32.02 21.15 -2.65
N HIS A 575 -31.27 21.64 -3.64
CA HIS A 575 -31.44 23.03 -4.11
C HIS A 575 -32.87 23.27 -4.61
N PHE A 576 -33.42 22.36 -5.41
CA PHE A 576 -34.81 22.48 -5.87
C PHE A 576 -35.84 22.31 -4.73
N ALA A 577 -35.57 21.47 -3.74
CA ALA A 577 -36.42 21.40 -2.54
C ALA A 577 -36.39 22.70 -1.74
N SER A 578 -35.23 23.33 -1.59
CA SER A 578 -35.09 24.67 -0.98
C SER A 578 -35.85 25.74 -1.78
N ASP A 579 -35.71 25.76 -3.11
CA ASP A 579 -36.43 26.67 -4.01
C ASP A 579 -37.96 26.46 -3.95
N ALA A 580 -38.41 25.21 -3.77
CA ALA A 580 -39.81 24.83 -3.59
C ALA A 580 -40.35 25.09 -2.16
N GLY A 581 -39.52 25.61 -1.25
CA GLY A 581 -39.92 26.02 0.10
C GLY A 581 -39.72 24.98 1.21
N PHE A 582 -39.17 23.80 0.91
CA PHE A 582 -38.81 22.81 1.94
C PHE A 582 -37.55 23.26 2.70
N GLN A 583 -37.51 23.10 4.02
CA GLN A 583 -36.25 23.21 4.77
C GLN A 583 -35.42 21.95 4.50
N THR A 584 -34.21 22.12 3.97
CA THR A 584 -33.37 20.98 3.56
C THR A 584 -32.34 20.61 4.62
N ALA A 585 -32.10 19.31 4.79
CA ALA A 585 -31.14 18.84 5.79
C ALA A 585 -30.40 17.55 5.42
N ALA A 586 -29.26 17.32 6.06
CA ALA A 586 -28.49 16.08 5.99
C ALA A 586 -28.20 15.53 7.40
N VAL A 587 -28.58 14.28 7.65
CA VAL A 587 -28.33 13.54 8.90
C VAL A 587 -27.29 12.45 8.61
N MET A 588 -26.08 12.66 9.12
CA MET A 588 -24.87 11.97 8.67
C MET A 588 -24.06 11.43 9.87
N PRO A 589 -24.55 10.38 10.57
CA PRO A 589 -23.97 9.88 11.83
C PRO A 589 -22.52 9.39 11.72
N GLN A 590 -22.04 9.05 10.51
CA GLN A 590 -20.67 8.58 10.27
C GLN A 590 -19.68 9.70 9.90
N ILE A 591 -20.14 10.94 9.67
CA ILE A 591 -19.25 12.08 9.41
C ILE A 591 -18.67 12.56 10.75
N THR A 592 -17.37 12.35 10.93
CA THR A 592 -16.61 12.59 12.18
C THR A 592 -15.45 13.58 12.01
N LEU A 593 -15.32 14.17 10.81
CA LEU A 593 -14.37 15.20 10.42
C LEU A 593 -15.12 16.28 9.65
N ASP A 594 -14.50 17.46 9.49
CA ASP A 594 -15.04 18.55 8.67
C ASP A 594 -15.37 18.06 7.25
N TRP A 595 -16.57 18.38 6.76
CA TRP A 595 -17.11 17.95 5.46
C TRP A 595 -17.45 19.18 4.58
N PRO A 596 -16.45 19.97 4.15
CA PRO A 596 -16.65 21.23 3.42
C PRO A 596 -17.30 21.04 2.04
N GLU A 597 -17.33 19.81 1.51
CA GLU A 597 -18.08 19.49 0.29
C GLU A 597 -19.60 19.71 0.45
N SER A 598 -20.13 19.71 1.67
CA SER A 598 -21.58 19.86 1.93
C SER A 598 -22.12 21.26 1.60
N ASP A 599 -21.29 22.30 1.66
CA ASP A 599 -21.65 23.70 1.43
C ASP A 599 -22.25 23.95 0.03
N VAL A 600 -21.91 23.10 -0.95
CA VAL A 600 -22.39 23.16 -2.34
C VAL A 600 -23.43 22.07 -2.66
N MET A 601 -23.99 21.39 -1.66
CA MET A 601 -24.99 20.32 -1.86
C MET A 601 -26.45 20.77 -1.66
N GLY A 602 -26.70 22.00 -1.21
CA GLY A 602 -28.05 22.57 -1.06
C GLY A 602 -28.76 22.20 0.25
N PHE A 603 -28.00 21.89 1.31
CA PHE A 603 -28.53 21.65 2.66
C PHE A 603 -28.53 22.93 3.49
N GLU A 604 -29.67 23.33 4.05
CA GLU A 604 -29.75 24.43 5.05
C GLU A 604 -29.26 24.00 6.44
N THR A 605 -29.25 22.70 6.74
CA THR A 605 -28.84 22.16 8.05
C THR A 605 -28.13 20.83 7.91
N ILE A 606 -26.94 20.71 8.51
CA ILE A 606 -26.18 19.46 8.55
C ILE A 606 -26.08 19.02 10.01
N LEU A 607 -26.37 17.73 10.26
CA LEU A 607 -26.19 17.07 11.55
C LEU A 607 -25.20 15.92 11.37
N ALA A 608 -23.93 16.20 11.63
CA ALA A 608 -22.85 15.21 11.64
C ALA A 608 -22.83 14.45 12.97
N ALA A 609 -21.88 13.51 13.15
CA ALA A 609 -21.82 12.62 14.31
C ALA A 609 -21.86 13.36 15.68
N ALA A 610 -21.24 14.54 15.75
CA ALA A 610 -21.19 15.34 16.98
C ALA A 610 -22.53 16.02 17.30
N ASP A 611 -23.26 16.48 16.28
CA ASP A 611 -24.47 17.31 16.42
C ASP A 611 -25.69 16.49 16.87
N LEU A 612 -25.69 15.19 16.56
CA LEU A 612 -26.75 14.26 16.99
C LEU A 612 -26.78 14.07 18.52
N GLY A 613 -25.67 14.34 19.22
CA GLY A 613 -25.60 14.39 20.68
C GLY A 613 -25.52 13.04 21.39
N TYR A 614 -25.17 11.95 20.68
CA TYR A 614 -25.02 10.61 21.25
C TYR A 614 -23.97 10.55 22.37
N GLN A 615 -24.34 10.01 23.53
CA GLN A 615 -23.48 9.80 24.70
C GLN A 615 -23.21 8.31 25.00
N GLY A 616 -23.72 7.40 24.15
CA GLY A 616 -23.40 5.98 24.24
C GLY A 616 -22.00 5.64 23.70
N LYS A 617 -21.62 4.37 23.85
CA LYS A 617 -20.40 3.80 23.24
C LYS A 617 -20.57 3.58 21.73
N ASN A 618 -19.48 3.76 20.99
CA ASN A 618 -19.42 3.41 19.57
C ASN A 618 -19.54 1.90 19.34
N PHE A 619 -20.23 1.54 18.26
CA PHE A 619 -20.32 0.20 17.70
C PHE A 619 -19.11 -0.06 16.78
N ASN A 620 -17.91 -0.09 17.39
CA ASN A 620 -16.61 -0.11 16.71
C ASN A 620 -16.41 1.12 15.77
N TRP A 621 -16.51 0.91 14.45
CA TRP A 621 -16.40 1.96 13.43
C TRP A 621 -17.73 2.69 13.17
N VAL A 622 -18.84 2.12 13.64
CA VAL A 622 -20.15 2.79 13.64
C VAL A 622 -20.25 3.63 14.90
N THR A 623 -20.57 4.92 14.77
CA THR A 623 -20.62 5.86 15.89
C THR A 623 -21.79 5.57 16.83
N MET A 624 -22.97 5.34 16.27
CA MET A 624 -24.24 5.17 16.97
C MET A 624 -25.20 4.29 16.16
N PRO A 625 -26.14 3.57 16.80
CA PRO A 625 -27.08 2.72 16.08
C PRO A 625 -28.16 3.57 15.39
N ASP A 626 -28.72 3.06 14.29
CA ASP A 626 -29.61 3.81 13.39
C ASP A 626 -30.87 4.30 14.13
N GLN A 627 -31.35 3.55 15.13
CA GLN A 627 -32.49 3.95 15.94
C GLN A 627 -32.20 5.24 16.75
N PHE A 628 -30.96 5.49 17.16
CA PHE A 628 -30.57 6.77 17.73
C PHE A 628 -30.52 7.87 16.67
N THR A 629 -30.03 7.58 15.45
CA THR A 629 -30.01 8.52 14.33
C THR A 629 -31.42 9.04 14.00
N PHE A 630 -32.42 8.15 13.93
CA PHE A 630 -33.82 8.55 13.73
C PHE A 630 -34.42 9.27 14.94
N HIS A 631 -34.10 8.87 16.17
CA HIS A 631 -34.51 9.59 17.38
C HIS A 631 -33.94 11.03 17.43
N ALA A 632 -32.70 11.22 16.97
CA ALA A 632 -32.06 12.54 16.87
C ALA A 632 -32.69 13.39 15.74
N LEU A 633 -33.04 12.78 14.59
CA LEU A 633 -33.79 13.44 13.50
C LEU A 633 -35.11 14.04 14.01
N GLU A 634 -35.91 13.26 14.74
CA GLU A 634 -37.17 13.74 15.34
C GLU A 634 -36.91 14.90 16.30
N ARG A 635 -36.02 14.70 17.28
CA ARG A 635 -35.71 15.66 18.34
C ARG A 635 -35.15 16.99 17.82
N LEU A 636 -34.42 16.99 16.72
CA LEU A 636 -33.70 18.16 16.20
C LEU A 636 -34.43 18.86 15.04
N LEU A 637 -35.03 18.11 14.11
CA LEU A 637 -35.59 18.66 12.87
C LEU A 637 -37.12 18.49 12.73
N ARG A 638 -37.74 17.46 13.30
CA ARG A 638 -39.22 17.28 13.26
C ARG A 638 -39.90 17.79 14.53
N ARG A 639 -39.52 19.01 14.91
CA ARG A 639 -40.10 19.77 16.03
C ARG A 639 -41.44 20.41 15.62
N PRO A 640 -42.46 20.52 16.50
CA PRO A 640 -43.79 21.02 16.13
C PRO A 640 -43.88 22.51 15.79
N ASP A 641 -42.84 23.30 16.06
CA ASP A 641 -42.78 24.76 15.90
C ASP A 641 -42.17 25.21 14.55
N ARG A 642 -42.36 24.43 13.48
CA ARG A 642 -41.61 24.57 12.22
C ARG A 642 -42.51 25.02 11.06
N ASP A 643 -42.18 26.16 10.46
CA ASP A 643 -43.01 26.83 9.43
C ASP A 643 -42.94 26.25 8.01
N ARG A 644 -42.10 25.22 7.77
CA ARG A 644 -41.83 24.61 6.45
C ARG A 644 -41.84 23.08 6.54
N PRO A 645 -42.22 22.34 5.48
CA PRO A 645 -41.95 20.90 5.40
C PRO A 645 -40.43 20.64 5.28
N LEU A 646 -39.96 19.48 5.73
CA LEU A 646 -38.56 19.04 5.52
C LEU A 646 -38.38 18.34 4.17
N PHE A 647 -37.18 18.49 3.61
CA PHE A 647 -36.62 17.53 2.65
C PHE A 647 -35.25 17.09 3.16
N VAL A 648 -35.20 15.95 3.85
CA VAL A 648 -34.01 15.50 4.60
C VAL A 648 -33.38 14.25 3.98
N GLN A 649 -32.05 14.27 3.83
CA GLN A 649 -31.25 13.08 3.56
C GLN A 649 -30.80 12.46 4.89
N VAL A 650 -30.90 11.13 5.01
CA VAL A 650 -30.37 10.36 6.13
C VAL A 650 -29.45 9.28 5.57
N ALA A 651 -28.23 9.16 6.08
CA ALA A 651 -27.37 8.00 5.82
C ALA A 651 -27.37 7.08 7.06
N THR A 652 -27.72 5.81 6.91
CA THR A 652 -27.60 4.85 8.01
C THR A 652 -26.15 4.42 8.22
N GLY A 653 -25.86 3.74 9.34
CA GLY A 653 -24.51 3.27 9.65
C GLY A 653 -24.43 1.87 10.26
N SER A 654 -25.52 1.34 10.83
CA SER A 654 -25.49 0.07 11.58
C SER A 654 -25.21 -1.16 10.70
N SER A 655 -25.46 -1.04 9.40
CA SER A 655 -25.14 -2.02 8.36
C SER A 655 -23.77 -1.80 7.69
N HIS A 656 -22.91 -0.91 8.19
CA HIS A 656 -21.52 -0.76 7.72
C HIS A 656 -20.61 -1.89 8.26
N ALA A 657 -19.50 -2.16 7.56
CA ALA A 657 -18.45 -3.03 8.07
C ALA A 657 -17.88 -2.50 9.42
N PRO A 658 -17.62 -3.34 10.43
CA PRO A 658 -17.43 -4.80 10.36
C PRO A 658 -18.69 -5.63 10.65
N TRP A 659 -19.88 -5.02 10.66
CA TRP A 659 -21.17 -5.66 10.99
C TRP A 659 -21.28 -6.23 12.41
N VAL A 660 -20.42 -5.77 13.35
CA VAL A 660 -20.51 -6.17 14.76
C VAL A 660 -20.17 -5.03 15.74
N PRO A 661 -20.78 -5.03 16.94
CA PRO A 661 -21.94 -5.86 17.32
C PRO A 661 -23.20 -5.41 16.57
N VAL A 662 -24.16 -6.33 16.37
CA VAL A 662 -25.46 -5.99 15.79
C VAL A 662 -26.37 -5.51 16.92
N PRO A 663 -26.99 -4.32 16.84
CA PRO A 663 -27.92 -3.84 17.86
C PRO A 663 -29.25 -4.62 17.82
N THR A 664 -30.07 -4.45 18.86
CA THR A 664 -31.48 -4.85 18.85
C THR A 664 -32.35 -3.64 19.15
N LEU A 665 -33.56 -3.58 18.59
CA LEU A 665 -34.50 -2.49 18.84
C LEU A 665 -34.82 -2.35 20.34
N VAL A 666 -34.81 -1.11 20.83
CA VAL A 666 -35.35 -0.73 22.14
C VAL A 666 -36.65 0.05 21.95
N ALA A 667 -37.39 0.35 23.03
CA ALA A 667 -38.57 1.21 22.94
C ALA A 667 -38.14 2.67 22.65
N TRP A 668 -38.82 3.36 21.74
CA TRP A 668 -38.42 4.70 21.25
C TRP A 668 -38.32 5.77 22.36
N ASP A 669 -39.12 5.64 23.41
CA ASP A 669 -39.12 6.48 24.62
C ASP A 669 -37.93 6.21 25.56
N SER A 670 -37.34 5.02 25.50
CA SER A 670 -36.19 4.60 26.33
C SER A 670 -34.82 5.03 25.80
N ILE A 671 -34.75 5.62 24.60
CA ILE A 671 -33.49 5.91 23.90
C ILE A 671 -32.65 6.99 24.61
N GLY A 672 -33.28 8.09 25.02
CA GLY A 672 -32.62 9.19 25.74
C GLY A 672 -31.39 9.76 25.01
N ASP A 673 -30.25 9.74 25.69
CA ASP A 673 -28.95 10.18 25.15
C ASP A 673 -28.17 9.05 24.43
N GLY A 674 -28.79 7.87 24.27
CA GLY A 674 -28.18 6.69 23.64
C GLY A 674 -27.39 5.79 24.59
N GLN A 675 -27.23 6.13 25.88
CA GLN A 675 -26.52 5.26 26.84
C GLN A 675 -27.20 3.89 27.05
N VAL A 676 -28.48 3.73 26.71
CA VAL A 676 -29.18 2.43 26.71
C VAL A 676 -28.49 1.38 25.83
N PHE A 677 -27.80 1.80 24.76
CA PHE A 677 -27.09 0.91 23.85
C PHE A 677 -25.70 0.46 24.36
N ASN A 678 -25.24 0.96 25.52
CA ASN A 678 -23.89 0.71 26.03
C ASN A 678 -23.54 -0.76 26.28
N GLU A 679 -24.53 -1.59 26.59
CA GLU A 679 -24.35 -3.04 26.76
C GLU A 679 -24.19 -3.73 25.39
N MET A 680 -25.09 -3.43 24.44
CA MET A 680 -25.03 -3.96 23.07
C MET A 680 -23.72 -3.60 22.37
N ALA A 681 -23.29 -2.34 22.47
CA ALA A 681 -22.01 -1.85 21.92
C ALA A 681 -20.77 -2.56 22.50
N SER A 682 -20.90 -3.22 23.67
CA SER A 682 -19.82 -3.96 24.34
C SER A 682 -19.95 -5.48 24.20
N SER A 683 -20.94 -5.96 23.43
CA SER A 683 -21.31 -7.38 23.35
C SER A 683 -20.68 -8.11 22.16
N GLY A 684 -20.76 -9.45 22.17
CA GLY A 684 -20.46 -10.30 21.02
C GLY A 684 -18.96 -10.51 20.71
N ASP A 685 -18.69 -10.94 19.47
CA ASP A 685 -17.35 -11.18 18.95
C ASP A 685 -16.68 -9.86 18.53
N THR A 686 -15.39 -9.69 18.81
CA THR A 686 -14.64 -8.54 18.25
C THR A 686 -14.53 -8.65 16.72
N PRO A 687 -14.36 -7.54 15.99
CA PRO A 687 -14.16 -7.56 14.54
C PRO A 687 -13.02 -8.51 14.11
N LYS A 688 -11.94 -8.60 14.90
CA LYS A 688 -10.79 -9.49 14.67
C LYS A 688 -11.11 -10.99 14.84
N GLN A 689 -12.16 -11.35 15.58
CA GLN A 689 -12.68 -12.72 15.65
C GLN A 689 -13.55 -13.01 14.42
N VAL A 690 -14.51 -12.14 14.12
CA VAL A 690 -15.44 -12.30 12.99
C VAL A 690 -14.70 -12.40 11.66
N TRP A 691 -13.77 -11.48 11.39
CA TRP A 691 -13.05 -11.40 10.10
C TRP A 691 -11.99 -12.51 9.88
N ARG A 692 -11.91 -13.50 10.77
CA ARG A 692 -11.17 -14.76 10.52
C ARG A 692 -11.99 -15.80 9.76
N ASP A 693 -13.31 -15.65 9.73
CA ASP A 693 -14.25 -16.60 9.14
C ASP A 693 -15.20 -15.86 8.18
N ARG A 694 -15.14 -16.21 6.89
CA ARG A 694 -15.94 -15.57 5.84
C ARG A 694 -17.44 -15.83 6.01
N ASP A 695 -17.82 -16.96 6.57
CA ASP A 695 -19.23 -17.30 6.82
C ASP A 695 -19.74 -16.63 8.10
N ARG A 696 -18.88 -16.44 9.11
CA ARG A 696 -19.18 -15.57 10.27
C ARG A 696 -19.39 -14.11 9.84
N VAL A 697 -18.56 -13.57 8.94
CA VAL A 697 -18.75 -12.22 8.36
C VAL A 697 -20.11 -12.11 7.66
N ARG A 698 -20.45 -13.05 6.77
CA ARG A 698 -21.73 -13.09 6.05
C ARG A 698 -22.94 -13.17 6.99
N ALA A 699 -22.85 -14.02 8.02
CA ALA A 699 -23.91 -14.16 9.01
C ALA A 699 -24.17 -12.87 9.81
N GLN A 700 -23.13 -12.09 10.10
CA GLN A 700 -23.26 -10.80 10.78
C GLN A 700 -23.78 -9.69 9.85
N TYR A 701 -23.29 -9.60 8.60
CA TYR A 701 -23.84 -8.72 7.56
C TYR A 701 -25.36 -8.92 7.41
N ARG A 702 -25.81 -10.18 7.35
CA ARG A 702 -27.23 -10.54 7.28
C ARG A 702 -28.04 -9.92 8.44
N LEU A 703 -27.56 -10.05 9.67
CA LEU A 703 -28.25 -9.56 10.87
C LEU A 703 -28.19 -8.02 10.96
N ALA A 704 -27.09 -7.40 10.53
CA ALA A 704 -26.93 -5.94 10.54
C ALA A 704 -27.89 -5.23 9.55
N VAL A 705 -28.02 -5.76 8.33
CA VAL A 705 -29.01 -5.27 7.35
C VAL A 705 -30.43 -5.53 7.82
N ASP A 706 -30.69 -6.66 8.48
CA ASP A 706 -32.02 -6.97 9.01
C ASP A 706 -32.43 -6.00 10.13
N TYR A 707 -31.51 -5.69 11.06
CA TYR A 707 -31.72 -4.66 12.08
C TYR A 707 -32.02 -3.28 11.47
N ALA A 708 -31.29 -2.87 10.44
CA ALA A 708 -31.50 -1.57 9.79
C ALA A 708 -32.87 -1.50 9.09
N LEU A 709 -33.29 -2.58 8.41
CA LEU A 709 -34.63 -2.71 7.82
C LEU A 709 -35.73 -2.66 8.89
N GLN A 710 -35.60 -3.45 9.97
CA GLN A 710 -36.54 -3.42 11.10
C GLN A 710 -36.62 -2.01 11.72
N THR A 711 -35.51 -1.30 11.83
CA THR A 711 -35.44 0.07 12.38
C THR A 711 -36.19 1.07 11.53
N ILE A 712 -36.03 1.02 10.20
CA ILE A 712 -36.73 1.92 9.27
C ILE A 712 -38.24 1.62 9.23
N ILE A 713 -38.63 0.34 9.28
CA ILE A 713 -40.04 -0.06 9.39
C ILE A 713 -40.65 0.47 10.70
N ALA A 714 -40.00 0.22 11.84
CA ALA A 714 -40.45 0.67 13.15
C ALA A 714 -40.44 2.21 13.31
N TYR A 715 -39.68 2.93 12.47
CA TYR A 715 -39.71 4.39 12.38
C TYR A 715 -40.87 4.88 11.51
N ALA A 716 -41.12 4.24 10.35
CA ALA A 716 -42.29 4.54 9.52
C ALA A 716 -43.62 4.25 10.26
N GLU A 717 -43.66 3.23 11.11
CA GLU A 717 -44.78 2.98 12.03
C GLU A 717 -45.02 4.11 13.04
N LEU A 718 -43.94 4.68 13.60
CA LEU A 718 -44.01 5.78 14.57
C LEU A 718 -44.61 7.06 13.94
N LEU A 719 -44.43 7.23 12.63
CA LEU A 719 -44.88 8.41 11.89
C LEU A 719 -46.26 8.25 11.22
N ALA A 720 -46.95 7.12 11.41
CA ALA A 720 -48.14 6.79 10.62
C ALA A 720 -49.37 7.70 10.82
N GLU A 721 -49.40 8.54 11.86
CA GLU A 721 -50.49 9.51 12.10
C GLU A 721 -50.43 10.73 11.16
N ASP A 722 -49.23 11.24 10.86
CA ASP A 722 -48.98 12.18 9.75
C ASP A 722 -47.76 11.70 8.95
N PRO A 723 -47.97 10.79 7.98
CA PRO A 723 -46.88 10.08 7.35
C PRO A 723 -46.16 10.93 6.31
N PRO A 724 -44.82 11.09 6.40
CA PRO A 724 -44.02 11.69 5.35
C PRO A 724 -43.95 10.81 4.10
N LEU A 725 -43.40 11.36 3.01
CA LEU A 725 -42.92 10.56 1.88
C LEU A 725 -41.51 10.04 2.20
N ILE A 726 -41.40 8.74 2.53
CA ILE A 726 -40.12 8.09 2.81
C ILE A 726 -39.65 7.37 1.55
N MET A 727 -38.41 7.63 1.13
CA MET A 727 -37.71 6.89 0.08
C MET A 727 -36.52 6.18 0.71
N VAL A 728 -36.53 4.84 0.73
CA VAL A 728 -35.45 4.02 1.26
C VAL A 728 -34.67 3.45 0.08
N VAL A 729 -33.38 3.73 -0.02
CA VAL A 729 -32.54 3.39 -1.17
C VAL A 729 -31.27 2.72 -0.66
N GLY A 730 -30.92 1.54 -1.16
CA GLY A 730 -29.58 1.01 -0.89
C GLY A 730 -28.51 1.87 -1.57
N ASP A 731 -27.45 2.23 -0.85
CA ASP A 731 -26.35 3.02 -1.43
C ASP A 731 -25.54 2.20 -2.44
N HIS A 732 -25.16 0.99 -2.05
CA HIS A 732 -24.42 0.02 -2.84
C HIS A 732 -24.54 -1.40 -2.28
N GLN A 733 -24.33 -2.40 -3.14
CA GLN A 733 -24.14 -3.77 -2.69
C GLN A 733 -22.79 -3.91 -1.93
N SER A 734 -22.77 -4.69 -0.85
CA SER A 734 -21.53 -5.05 -0.13
C SER A 734 -20.51 -5.76 -1.05
N ALA A 735 -19.24 -5.86 -0.60
CA ALA A 735 -18.16 -6.46 -1.38
C ALA A 735 -18.51 -7.91 -1.82
N GLY A 736 -18.14 -8.30 -3.05
CA GLY A 736 -18.59 -9.54 -3.69
C GLY A 736 -18.38 -10.82 -2.89
N PHE A 737 -17.35 -10.89 -2.03
CA PHE A 737 -17.14 -12.05 -1.15
C PHE A 737 -18.21 -12.18 -0.05
N VAL A 738 -18.85 -11.08 0.35
CA VAL A 738 -19.99 -11.01 1.28
C VAL A 738 -21.29 -11.13 0.49
N ALA A 739 -21.49 -10.33 -0.56
CA ALA A 739 -22.73 -10.33 -1.35
C ALA A 739 -22.99 -11.65 -2.09
N LEU A 740 -21.96 -12.42 -2.46
CA LEU A 740 -22.08 -13.62 -3.31
C LEU A 740 -22.73 -13.34 -4.69
N ASP A 741 -22.73 -12.07 -5.10
CA ASP A 741 -23.37 -11.55 -6.30
C ASP A 741 -22.55 -10.36 -6.82
N GLU A 742 -22.32 -10.32 -8.13
CA GLU A 742 -21.46 -9.34 -8.82
C GLU A 742 -22.27 -8.31 -9.63
N ARG A 743 -23.57 -8.18 -9.38
CA ARG A 743 -24.40 -7.04 -9.80
C ARG A 743 -24.18 -5.81 -8.89
N PRO A 744 -24.31 -4.58 -9.41
CA PRO A 744 -24.31 -3.34 -8.62
C PRO A 744 -25.71 -2.96 -8.12
N ASP A 745 -26.68 -3.87 -8.28
CA ASP A 745 -28.09 -3.63 -8.00
C ASP A 745 -28.36 -3.40 -6.50
N VAL A 746 -29.25 -2.45 -6.20
CA VAL A 746 -29.70 -2.07 -4.85
C VAL A 746 -31.22 -1.90 -4.84
N PRO A 747 -31.94 -2.28 -3.77
CA PRO A 747 -33.39 -2.06 -3.72
C PRO A 747 -33.73 -0.58 -3.48
N ILE A 748 -34.90 -0.17 -3.98
CA ILE A 748 -35.58 1.07 -3.59
C ILE A 748 -36.98 0.73 -3.06
N HIS A 749 -37.38 1.36 -1.96
CA HIS A 749 -38.73 1.31 -1.39
C HIS A 749 -39.27 2.73 -1.22
N VAL A 750 -40.57 2.92 -1.45
CA VAL A 750 -41.28 4.18 -1.24
C VAL A 750 -42.46 3.90 -0.31
N ILE A 751 -42.53 4.62 0.80
CA ILE A 751 -43.50 4.43 1.89
C ILE A 751 -44.17 5.78 2.17
N GLY A 752 -45.49 5.80 2.36
CA GLY A 752 -46.20 7.02 2.75
C GLY A 752 -47.65 7.09 2.26
N PRO A 753 -48.20 8.30 2.03
CA PRO A 753 -49.56 8.48 1.55
C PRO A 753 -49.78 7.88 0.17
N SER A 754 -50.91 7.20 -0.01
CA SER A 754 -51.24 6.45 -1.22
C SER A 754 -51.21 7.27 -2.51
N HIS A 755 -51.47 8.58 -2.46
CA HIS A 755 -51.43 9.42 -3.66
C HIS A 755 -49.98 9.66 -4.16
N LEU A 756 -49.02 9.89 -3.25
CA LEU A 756 -47.60 10.06 -3.60
C LEU A 756 -46.96 8.71 -3.98
N VAL A 757 -47.26 7.65 -3.24
CA VAL A 757 -46.73 6.30 -3.53
C VAL A 757 -47.26 5.77 -4.86
N ASN A 758 -48.55 5.96 -5.17
CA ASN A 758 -49.10 5.59 -6.48
C ASN A 758 -48.47 6.43 -7.62
N ALA A 759 -48.15 7.70 -7.39
CA ALA A 759 -47.46 8.54 -8.37
C ALA A 759 -46.04 8.02 -8.63
N ALA A 760 -45.26 7.72 -7.59
CA ALA A 760 -43.93 7.10 -7.74
C ALA A 760 -44.03 5.74 -8.46
N MET A 761 -44.95 4.87 -8.04
CA MET A 761 -45.16 3.54 -8.63
C MET A 761 -45.47 3.62 -10.13
N ALA A 762 -46.40 4.49 -10.54
CA ALA A 762 -46.79 4.64 -11.94
C ALA A 762 -45.73 5.31 -12.82
N ASN A 763 -44.89 6.19 -12.25
CA ASN A 763 -43.89 6.95 -13.02
C ASN A 763 -42.50 6.30 -13.07
N TRP A 764 -42.13 5.55 -12.02
CA TRP A 764 -40.82 4.89 -11.90
C TRP A 764 -40.91 3.38 -12.18
N GLY A 765 -42.11 2.85 -12.45
CA GLY A 765 -42.30 1.42 -12.76
C GLY A 765 -42.04 0.49 -11.57
N LEU A 766 -42.34 0.95 -10.35
CA LEU A 766 -42.22 0.12 -9.14
C LEU A 766 -43.33 -0.94 -9.09
N ALA A 767 -43.08 -2.02 -8.35
CA ALA A 767 -44.11 -2.97 -7.94
C ALA A 767 -44.84 -2.45 -6.67
N PRO A 768 -46.12 -2.79 -6.46
CA PRO A 768 -46.79 -2.54 -5.18
C PRO A 768 -46.23 -3.45 -4.08
N GLY A 769 -46.06 -2.90 -2.87
CA GLY A 769 -45.49 -3.61 -1.72
C GLY A 769 -44.01 -3.32 -1.46
N MET A 770 -43.48 -3.94 -0.40
CA MET A 770 -42.06 -3.84 0.04
C MET A 770 -41.16 -4.91 -0.60
N LEU A 771 -41.67 -5.67 -1.57
CA LEU A 771 -40.92 -6.69 -2.31
C LEU A 771 -41.03 -6.40 -3.82
N PRO A 772 -39.93 -6.05 -4.52
CA PRO A 772 -39.93 -5.93 -5.97
C PRO A 772 -40.13 -7.30 -6.61
N THR A 773 -40.54 -7.34 -7.89
CA THR A 773 -40.61 -8.62 -8.62
C THR A 773 -39.20 -9.20 -8.83
N ASP A 774 -39.08 -10.53 -8.83
CA ASP A 774 -37.78 -11.20 -8.96
C ASP A 774 -37.04 -10.83 -10.26
N ASP A 775 -37.80 -10.50 -11.31
CA ASP A 775 -37.35 -10.08 -12.64
C ASP A 775 -37.21 -8.54 -12.80
N ALA A 776 -37.41 -7.75 -11.73
CA ALA A 776 -37.42 -6.29 -11.81
C ALA A 776 -36.14 -5.72 -12.46
N PRO A 777 -36.26 -4.87 -13.49
CA PRO A 777 -35.13 -4.24 -14.15
C PRO A 777 -34.53 -3.16 -13.24
N ALA A 778 -33.20 -3.09 -13.19
CA ALA A 778 -32.50 -2.07 -12.41
C ALA A 778 -32.50 -0.72 -13.14
N LEU A 779 -33.17 0.29 -12.58
CA LEU A 779 -33.09 1.66 -13.08
C LEU A 779 -31.73 2.29 -12.77
N PRO A 780 -31.04 2.95 -13.71
CA PRO A 780 -29.82 3.70 -13.39
C PRO A 780 -30.09 4.75 -12.30
N MET A 781 -29.39 4.70 -11.18
CA MET A 781 -29.62 5.59 -10.03
C MET A 781 -29.54 7.08 -10.39
N ASN A 782 -28.80 7.43 -11.44
CA ASN A 782 -28.72 8.81 -11.95
C ASN A 782 -30.02 9.32 -12.59
N GLN A 783 -31.06 8.50 -12.76
CA GLN A 783 -32.37 8.98 -13.20
C GLN A 783 -33.21 9.51 -12.04
N MET A 784 -32.85 9.22 -10.78
CA MET A 784 -33.75 9.42 -9.63
C MET A 784 -34.09 10.88 -9.33
N ARG A 785 -33.13 11.81 -9.38
CA ARG A 785 -33.42 13.27 -9.28
C ARG A 785 -34.50 13.69 -10.26
N ASP A 786 -34.27 13.40 -11.53
CA ASP A 786 -35.11 13.88 -12.64
C ASP A 786 -36.47 13.15 -12.66
N LEU A 787 -36.53 11.90 -12.16
CA LEU A 787 -37.76 11.15 -11.89
C LEU A 787 -38.56 11.73 -10.71
N VAL A 788 -37.91 12.07 -9.59
CA VAL A 788 -38.54 12.69 -8.41
C VAL A 788 -39.11 14.07 -8.79
N LEU A 789 -38.30 14.92 -9.43
CA LEU A 789 -38.74 16.20 -9.97
C LEU A 789 -39.88 16.00 -10.99
N GLY A 790 -39.71 15.14 -12.00
CA GLY A 790 -40.72 14.90 -13.05
C GLY A 790 -42.01 14.19 -12.61
N THR A 791 -42.10 13.73 -11.35
CA THR A 791 -43.26 13.01 -10.78
C THR A 791 -44.05 13.88 -9.80
N PHE A 792 -43.37 14.69 -8.99
CA PHE A 792 -43.99 15.47 -7.92
C PHE A 792 -44.14 16.97 -8.25
N SER A 793 -44.14 17.32 -9.54
CA SER A 793 -44.17 18.71 -10.03
C SER A 793 -45.27 18.91 -11.06
N SER A 794 -46.05 19.99 -10.93
CA SER A 794 -47.07 20.40 -11.89
C SER A 794 -46.50 20.64 -13.30
N ALA A 795 -45.27 21.17 -13.41
CA ALA A 795 -44.56 21.34 -14.67
C ALA A 795 -44.25 19.99 -15.38
N GLY A 796 -44.08 18.91 -14.61
CA GLY A 796 -43.91 17.55 -15.13
C GLY A 796 -45.13 17.00 -15.88
N ILE A 797 -46.30 17.65 -15.72
CA ILE A 797 -47.53 17.34 -16.43
C ILE A 797 -47.54 18.05 -17.80
N GLN A 798 -47.10 19.30 -17.89
CA GLN A 798 -47.12 20.07 -19.15
C GLN A 798 -46.25 19.43 -20.24
N GLN A 799 -45.01 19.02 -19.94
CA GLN A 799 -44.14 18.35 -20.92
C GLN A 799 -44.67 16.99 -21.44
N ARG A 800 -45.71 16.42 -20.80
CA ARG A 800 -46.39 15.19 -21.24
C ARG A 800 -47.71 15.44 -21.97
N VAL A 801 -48.18 16.68 -22.02
CA VAL A 801 -49.33 17.11 -22.83
C VAL A 801 -48.86 17.61 -24.22
N GLU A 802 -47.57 17.94 -24.35
CA GLU A 802 -46.93 18.38 -25.61
C GLU A 802 -46.16 17.26 -26.35
N ARG A 803 -46.31 15.99 -25.97
CA ARG A 803 -45.71 14.81 -26.61
C ARG A 803 -46.75 13.74 -26.93
#